data_AF-A0A507B6R8-F1
#
_entry.id   AF-A0A507B6R8-F1
#
_cell.length_a   1.000
_cell.length_b   1.000
_cell.length_c   1.000
_cell.angle_alpha   90.00
_cell.angle_beta   90.00
_cell.angle_gamma   90.00
#
_symmetry.space_group_name_H-M   'P 1'
#
loop_
_entity.id
_entity.type
_entity.pdbx_description
1 polymer ?
#
loop_
_entity_poly.entity_id
_entity_poly.type
_entity_poly.pdbx_seq_one_letter_code
_entity_poly.pdbx_strand_id
1 'polypeptide(L)'
;MSSKSFYVQQLKALHTRYGITKGAITLLKALDQYHMGSMDAAELGRMVRLSSGTRKALTDTITKCATAMEKKPEEVKDCVALIKNCTEILGIADVPPPIESLSFMKFPQEIRQIIYKHYLRGSVTPKSVLVPRHKKGSCFCPKSESAAFFLQNNSTFLSLARTSKTVKEEFLSYFYSQQTIHFVCVCEMQLYLNSNLVLKQMLQSVQVHWRGQDANKAFKTLADCPNLEHLTVVISKSTTMYLTERQEMMNRYFGSQTRPPRLSDANGIDELLELRGLQSVKVAHISSKAGCPRTHEDKAHLHALLASKALLPRQTPMFHIRKWLREYLLRASSNLAGQAPQLCLALVIVAIGLQYLFIRRLDPDRCNSLLNHGSWPPNDTLAETRREFERWEPAGCRMHEYSRDEFRDCLGGRRLVFAGDSVTRQVFWAAVRRLDHVKADELIMETFVSENPQHDISLEVESVKLQFLWDPWLNSSILLEELSRFQSKDLPILSSDGTEASAGSAALLLMGAPGLWSARNGGEDYFPVFKRSIDGVTPYLRNAVSSSHGRKLSYNDISNQVLLAPVHIPAYNKLSSSRKHSLSPEKIQTMNRYLDHLPSVARSHLAMVYNEMTRHAQNAYMENGIHMHEGFTERWIDAALNVRCNAGLVWHGQLNQITCCAGYPSLLGGQAILALLGVIIFSVAVSATGISTSLSLRFQSPLALKLRALLTIVLVAAYCFLADRTQLFAKAEKHYAHGTLLGLLALGHLLAALSVQSAFTENEETNRITTDNPRQSVRLLPQHIANEWQGWMHITLLLLRFQNTNEVLWAYALTRLCISSFVFITAYNHARYFIETDDLSFGRFCVVIFRLNALSCLLGLVMAVSWTTYHLTYLLSFWFVLTYVGFRILRRANQTPRFLHSKLFLVALATLYLAHDPRFMTYIGHALQKMAPIVYDQELIRKQLALDTFPGLAGLWAACYAQGSTISESTVNGHARYPPQASSGEKRSLMDQPLNHVGPTLPWQNILRIFSALSLVVFLWSYIRPECNTREDYDRLHLRFAAPVVLSFAVLRTSHRTLRHVYFAVPAFLGRFAVESYVLHRHILLSGDGTGLLRIGLWTESEGIVSALGWRLETVVLTILLLWASHKAHCGLRDCASWLFGDGLDAGLTPGGIEMDQLESGTRNSGHQVRPCGASSTNKLPRESSSRWWRQSYPFANALALVALLWLFNYANQEA
;
A
#
# COMPACT_ATOMS: atom_id res chain seq x y z
N MET A 1 40.17 -7.13 10.16
CA MET A 1 40.14 -6.59 11.55
C MET A 1 41.44 -5.86 11.83
N SER A 2 41.40 -4.69 12.48
CA SER A 2 42.62 -3.91 12.79
C SER A 2 43.55 -4.71 13.70
N SER A 3 44.84 -4.81 13.35
CA SER A 3 45.85 -5.51 14.18
C SER A 3 46.01 -4.88 15.58
N LYS A 4 45.45 -3.69 15.80
CA LYS A 4 45.46 -2.99 17.09
C LYS A 4 44.45 -3.53 18.11
N SER A 5 43.37 -4.19 17.71
CA SER A 5 42.33 -4.62 18.64
C SER A 5 42.84 -5.68 19.62
N PHE A 6 42.41 -5.58 20.89
CA PHE A 6 42.78 -6.53 21.93
C PHE A 6 42.42 -7.98 21.57
N TYR A 7 41.26 -8.18 20.94
CA TYR A 7 40.80 -9.50 20.50
C TYR A 7 41.75 -10.16 19.50
N VAL A 8 42.28 -9.38 18.54
CA VAL A 8 43.24 -9.87 17.53
C VAL A 8 44.58 -10.24 18.18
N GLN A 9 45.03 -9.47 19.17
CA GLN A 9 46.25 -9.79 19.93
C GLN A 9 46.09 -11.10 20.72
N GLN A 10 44.91 -11.34 21.29
CA GLN A 10 44.61 -12.55 22.05
C GLN A 10 44.53 -13.79 21.16
N LEU A 11 43.90 -13.68 19.99
CA LEU A 11 43.85 -14.76 18.99
C LEU A 11 45.26 -15.18 18.52
N LYS A 12 46.15 -14.21 18.35
CA LYS A 12 47.55 -14.45 17.98
C LYS A 12 48.46 -14.84 19.15
N ALA A 13 47.91 -14.97 20.36
CA ALA A 13 48.63 -15.27 21.60
C ALA A 13 49.83 -14.32 21.89
N LEU A 14 49.76 -13.06 21.42
CA LEU A 14 50.90 -12.13 21.52
C LEU A 14 51.29 -11.82 22.97
N HIS A 15 50.30 -11.79 23.87
CA HIS A 15 50.54 -11.49 25.29
C HIS A 15 51.40 -12.55 25.97
N THR A 16 51.18 -13.82 25.63
CA THR A 16 51.98 -14.95 26.13
C THR A 16 53.33 -15.00 25.41
N ARG A 17 53.34 -14.82 24.09
CA ARG A 17 54.54 -14.89 23.24
C ARG A 17 55.62 -13.90 23.64
N TYR A 18 55.24 -12.67 24.00
CA TYR A 18 56.19 -11.62 24.43
C TYR A 18 56.29 -11.45 25.96
N GLY A 19 55.66 -12.35 26.74
CA GLY A 19 55.70 -12.30 28.20
C GLY A 19 55.22 -10.96 28.77
N ILE A 20 54.09 -10.47 28.25
CA ILE A 20 53.47 -9.21 28.68
C ILE A 20 52.85 -9.41 30.06
N THR A 21 53.10 -8.46 30.96
CA THR A 21 52.61 -8.56 32.33
C THR A 21 51.10 -8.39 32.39
N LYS A 22 50.44 -9.01 33.40
CA LYS A 22 48.99 -8.87 33.60
C LYS A 22 48.53 -7.41 33.71
N GLY A 23 49.37 -6.54 34.29
CA GLY A 23 49.09 -5.10 34.38
C GLY A 23 48.99 -4.42 33.01
N ALA A 24 49.90 -4.73 32.09
CA ALA A 24 49.85 -4.19 30.73
C ALA A 24 48.68 -4.78 29.91
N ILE A 25 48.37 -6.07 30.08
CA ILE A 25 47.21 -6.71 29.41
C ILE A 25 45.89 -6.03 29.83
N THR A 26 45.72 -5.74 31.12
CA THR A 26 44.52 -5.03 31.62
C THR A 26 44.38 -3.64 30.98
N LEU A 27 45.49 -2.91 30.82
CA LEU A 27 45.48 -1.59 30.19
C LEU A 27 45.21 -1.66 28.68
N LEU A 28 45.72 -2.67 27.97
CA LEU A 28 45.42 -2.89 26.55
C LEU A 28 43.94 -3.22 26.33
N LYS A 29 43.32 -3.97 27.25
CA LYS A 29 41.87 -4.22 27.22
C LYS A 29 41.07 -2.95 27.52
N ALA A 30 41.54 -2.13 28.46
CA ALA A 30 40.94 -0.85 28.79
C ALA A 30 41.03 0.13 27.59
N LEU A 31 42.14 0.15 26.84
CA LEU A 31 42.25 0.95 25.62
C LEU A 31 41.19 0.58 24.58
N ASP A 32 40.90 -0.71 24.39
CA ASP A 32 39.84 -1.18 23.49
C ASP A 32 38.45 -0.71 23.99
N GLN A 33 38.21 -0.70 25.31
CA GLN A 33 37.00 -0.14 25.92
C GLN A 33 36.86 1.37 25.71
N TYR A 34 37.97 2.10 25.75
CA TYR A 34 38.02 3.52 25.41
C TYR A 34 37.68 3.76 23.92
N HIS A 35 38.25 2.97 23.00
CA HIS A 35 37.91 3.06 21.57
C HIS A 35 36.44 2.69 21.28
N MET A 36 35.85 1.81 22.08
CA MET A 36 34.41 1.48 22.02
C MET A 36 33.51 2.53 22.69
N GLY A 37 34.06 3.60 23.25
CA GLY A 37 33.31 4.67 23.93
C GLY A 37 32.69 4.26 25.26
N SER A 38 33.08 3.10 25.80
CA SER A 38 32.54 2.54 27.07
C SER A 38 33.28 3.01 28.32
N MET A 39 34.42 3.68 28.15
CA MET A 39 35.26 4.22 29.23
C MET A 39 35.83 5.57 28.77
N ASP A 40 35.95 6.53 29.70
CA ASP A 40 36.47 7.87 29.39
C ASP A 40 38.02 7.97 29.48
N ALA A 41 38.60 9.00 28.85
CA ALA A 41 40.04 9.22 28.85
C ALA A 41 40.62 9.50 30.25
N ALA A 42 39.82 10.10 31.14
CA ALA A 42 40.25 10.43 32.50
C ALA A 42 40.36 9.16 33.37
N GLU A 43 39.47 8.20 33.17
CA GLU A 43 39.39 6.89 33.80
C GLU A 43 40.55 6.00 33.37
N LEU A 44 40.81 5.89 32.05
CA LEU A 44 42.00 5.21 31.53
C LEU A 44 43.28 5.85 32.06
N GLY A 45 43.36 7.19 32.04
CA GLY A 45 44.49 7.93 32.59
C GLY A 45 44.67 7.72 34.10
N ARG A 46 43.59 7.61 34.89
CA ARG A 46 43.64 7.28 36.33
C ARG A 46 44.21 5.89 36.56
N MET A 47 43.85 4.89 35.75
CA MET A 47 44.38 3.52 35.90
C MET A 47 45.92 3.48 35.78
N VAL A 48 46.48 4.32 34.92
CA VAL A 48 47.94 4.46 34.75
C VAL A 48 48.56 5.31 35.86
N ARG A 49 47.93 6.43 36.23
CA ARG A 49 48.48 7.38 37.23
C ARG A 49 48.45 6.86 38.66
N LEU A 50 47.42 6.10 39.05
CA LEU A 50 47.21 5.65 40.43
C LEU A 50 48.00 4.37 40.79
N SER A 51 48.56 3.66 39.81
CA SER A 51 49.32 2.44 40.05
C SER A 51 50.78 2.61 39.65
N SER A 52 51.67 2.66 40.64
CA SER A 52 53.12 2.85 40.46
C SER A 52 53.79 1.81 39.56
N GLY A 53 53.23 0.59 39.48
CA GLY A 53 53.76 -0.51 38.65
C GLY A 53 53.25 -0.53 37.20
N THR A 54 52.20 0.21 36.86
CA THR A 54 51.54 0.09 35.55
C THR A 54 52.24 0.86 34.42
N ARG A 55 52.69 2.09 34.69
CA ARG A 55 53.53 2.84 33.75
C ARG A 55 54.83 2.09 33.45
N LYS A 56 55.45 1.50 34.48
CA LYS A 56 56.62 0.61 34.32
C LYS A 56 56.31 -0.63 33.48
N ALA A 57 55.15 -1.25 33.69
CA ALA A 57 54.71 -2.40 32.89
C ALA A 57 54.55 -2.06 31.40
N LEU A 58 54.06 -0.86 31.05
CA LEU A 58 53.97 -0.41 29.66
C LEU A 58 55.35 -0.15 29.05
N THR A 59 56.24 0.53 29.76
CA THR A 59 57.62 0.77 29.28
C THR A 59 58.41 -0.52 29.13
N ASP A 60 58.30 -1.45 30.08
CA ASP A 60 58.93 -2.77 29.99
C ASP A 60 58.40 -3.58 28.79
N THR A 61 57.12 -3.43 28.46
CA THR A 61 56.50 -4.07 27.28
C THR A 61 57.04 -3.47 25.99
N ILE A 62 57.22 -2.14 25.92
CA ILE A 62 57.83 -1.48 24.75
C ILE A 62 59.27 -1.97 24.55
N THR A 63 60.07 -2.04 25.62
CA THR A 63 61.45 -2.53 25.57
C THR A 63 61.54 -3.99 25.14
N LYS A 64 60.63 -4.85 25.64
CA LYS A 64 60.53 -6.26 25.21
C LYS A 64 60.16 -6.39 23.73
N CYS A 65 59.24 -5.56 23.24
CA CYS A 65 58.86 -5.57 21.83
C CYS A 65 60.02 -5.09 20.94
N ALA A 66 60.75 -4.04 21.34
CA ALA A 66 61.90 -3.53 20.61
C ALA A 66 63.03 -4.57 20.52
N THR A 67 63.37 -5.22 21.63
CA THR A 67 64.38 -6.31 21.65
C THR A 67 63.93 -7.55 20.86
N ALA A 68 62.63 -7.85 20.82
CA ALA A 68 62.10 -8.94 19.99
C ALA A 68 62.19 -8.61 18.48
N MET A 69 62.00 -7.35 18.10
CA MET A 69 62.12 -6.88 16.70
C MET A 69 63.54 -7.03 16.16
N GLU A 70 64.56 -6.82 16.99
CA GLU A 70 65.97 -7.01 16.61
C GLU A 70 66.33 -8.48 16.40
N LYS A 71 65.71 -9.40 17.14
CA LYS A 71 66.01 -10.84 17.09
C LYS A 71 65.21 -11.61 16.03
N LYS A 72 64.01 -11.13 15.67
CA LYS A 72 63.06 -11.82 14.77
C LYS A 72 62.36 -10.81 13.84
N PRO A 73 62.94 -10.52 12.66
CA PRO A 73 62.41 -9.51 11.75
C PRO A 73 61.03 -9.86 11.18
N GLU A 74 60.65 -11.13 11.12
CA GLU A 74 59.31 -11.56 10.68
C GLU A 74 58.16 -11.12 11.64
N GLU A 75 58.47 -10.78 12.89
CA GLU A 75 57.48 -10.42 13.92
C GLU A 75 57.28 -8.90 14.08
N VAL A 76 58.00 -8.09 13.31
CA VAL A 76 58.03 -6.61 13.42
C VAL A 76 56.64 -5.98 13.38
N LYS A 77 55.76 -6.50 12.53
CA LYS A 77 54.40 -5.95 12.37
C LYS A 77 53.55 -6.07 13.63
N ASP A 78 53.70 -7.16 14.38
CA ASP A 78 52.92 -7.42 15.59
C ASP A 78 53.52 -6.67 16.81
N CYS A 79 54.85 -6.57 16.89
CA CYS A 79 55.53 -5.75 17.90
C CYS A 79 55.23 -4.24 17.76
N VAL A 80 55.22 -3.71 16.53
CA VAL A 80 54.88 -2.30 16.27
C VAL A 80 53.44 -1.98 16.68
N ALA A 81 52.51 -2.92 16.50
CA ALA A 81 51.12 -2.72 16.92
C ALA A 81 50.99 -2.60 18.46
N LEU A 82 51.70 -3.46 19.21
CA LEU A 82 51.74 -3.40 20.67
C LEU A 82 52.39 -2.11 21.19
N ILE A 83 53.51 -1.69 20.60
CA ILE A 83 54.19 -0.43 20.97
C ILE A 83 53.27 0.77 20.74
N LYS A 84 52.56 0.83 19.61
CA LYS A 84 51.60 1.89 19.32
C LYS A 84 50.49 1.96 20.37
N ASN A 85 49.95 0.83 20.81
CA ASN A 85 48.91 0.81 21.84
C ASN A 85 49.45 1.24 23.21
N CYS A 86 50.65 0.80 23.60
CA CYS A 86 51.27 1.22 24.87
C CYS A 86 51.55 2.73 24.90
N THR A 87 52.04 3.30 23.80
CA THR A 87 52.33 4.74 23.69
C THR A 87 51.07 5.60 23.70
N GLU A 88 49.97 5.13 23.10
CA GLU A 88 48.67 5.79 23.16
C GLU A 88 48.12 5.87 24.59
N ILE A 89 48.22 4.78 25.36
CA ILE A 89 47.82 4.75 26.77
C ILE A 89 48.64 5.74 27.61
N LEU A 90 49.96 5.81 27.37
CA LEU A 90 50.84 6.77 28.05
C LEU A 90 50.47 8.22 27.71
N GLY A 91 50.18 8.50 26.43
CA GLY A 91 49.74 9.82 25.98
C GLY A 91 48.43 10.26 26.65
N ILE A 92 47.46 9.36 26.81
CA ILE A 92 46.20 9.65 27.53
C ILE A 92 46.48 9.92 29.02
N ALA A 93 47.42 9.21 29.63
CA ALA A 93 47.78 9.38 31.03
C ALA A 93 48.51 10.69 31.35
N ASP A 94 49.22 11.26 30.38
CA ASP A 94 49.97 12.52 30.54
C ASP A 94 49.10 13.78 30.41
N VAL A 95 47.85 13.65 29.97
CA VAL A 95 46.89 14.76 30.00
C VAL A 95 46.40 15.00 31.44
N PRO A 96 46.64 16.17 32.06
CA PRO A 96 46.22 16.45 33.42
C PRO A 96 44.68 16.50 33.53
N PRO A 97 44.06 15.89 34.55
CA PRO A 97 42.62 15.99 34.75
C PRO A 97 42.25 17.42 35.18
N PRO A 98 41.17 18.03 34.65
CA PRO A 98 40.82 19.40 34.99
C PRO A 98 40.23 19.45 36.40
N ILE A 99 40.94 20.01 37.40
CA ILE A 99 40.34 20.26 38.72
C ILE A 99 40.93 21.52 39.39
N GLU A 100 40.09 22.53 39.55
CA GLU A 100 40.16 23.50 40.66
C GLU A 100 39.09 23.11 41.70
N SER A 101 39.41 22.31 42.71
CA SER A 101 38.52 22.09 43.87
C SER A 101 39.26 21.58 45.11
N LEU A 102 38.64 21.80 46.27
CA LEU A 102 39.15 21.47 47.62
C LEU A 102 39.58 20.00 47.76
N SER A 103 40.61 19.72 48.58
CA SER A 103 41.11 18.36 48.84
C SER A 103 40.04 17.36 49.31
N PHE A 104 39.00 17.82 50.00
CA PHE A 104 37.84 17.00 50.37
C PHE A 104 37.10 16.41 49.15
N MET A 105 37.06 17.13 48.03
CA MET A 105 36.46 16.70 46.76
C MET A 105 37.30 15.63 46.02
N LYS A 106 38.46 15.24 46.55
CA LYS A 106 39.28 14.14 46.00
C LYS A 106 38.77 12.75 46.40
N PHE A 107 38.01 12.64 47.48
CA PHE A 107 37.40 11.35 47.89
C PHE A 107 36.29 10.93 46.92
N PRO A 108 36.06 9.64 46.65
CA PRO A 108 34.89 9.18 45.92
C PRO A 108 33.57 9.70 46.53
N GLN A 109 32.56 9.94 45.69
CA GLN A 109 31.29 10.54 46.10
C GLN A 109 30.60 9.73 47.21
N GLU A 110 30.72 8.40 47.17
CA GLU A 110 30.14 7.48 48.15
C GLU A 110 30.72 7.72 49.55
N ILE A 111 32.04 7.94 49.64
CA ILE A 111 32.72 8.23 50.91
C ILE A 111 32.31 9.61 51.42
N ARG A 112 32.22 10.61 50.54
CA ARG A 112 31.76 11.97 50.91
C ARG A 112 30.31 11.96 51.42
N GLN A 113 29.42 11.19 50.78
CA GLN A 113 28.04 11.02 51.23
C GLN A 113 27.94 10.32 52.60
N ILE A 114 28.80 9.33 52.89
CA ILE A 114 28.90 8.71 54.23
C ILE A 114 29.32 9.76 55.28
N ILE A 115 30.28 10.64 54.94
CA ILE A 115 30.71 11.73 55.82
C ILE A 115 29.57 12.72 56.05
N TYR A 116 28.85 13.13 55.01
CA TYR A 116 27.66 14.00 55.15
C TYR A 116 26.57 13.35 56.01
N LYS A 117 26.35 12.04 55.85
CA LYS A 117 25.42 11.26 56.70
C LYS A 117 25.82 11.30 58.16
N HIS A 118 27.10 11.13 58.47
CA HIS A 118 27.60 11.23 59.85
C HIS A 118 27.49 12.65 60.42
N TYR A 119 27.81 13.67 59.62
CA TYR A 119 27.65 15.07 60.01
C TYR A 119 26.20 15.42 60.39
N LEU A 120 25.22 14.88 59.66
CA LEU A 120 23.79 15.13 59.93
C LEU A 120 23.23 14.36 61.14
N ARG A 121 23.91 13.29 61.60
CA ARG A 121 23.40 12.32 62.59
C ARG A 121 23.04 12.93 63.95
N GLY A 122 23.59 14.11 64.29
CA GLY A 122 23.29 14.85 65.52
C GLY A 122 22.26 15.98 65.39
N SER A 123 21.78 16.31 64.18
CA SER A 123 20.90 17.48 63.97
C SER A 123 19.65 17.21 63.12
N VAL A 124 19.64 16.17 62.26
CA VAL A 124 18.48 15.79 61.44
C VAL A 124 18.48 14.27 61.22
N THR A 125 17.36 13.60 61.49
CA THR A 125 17.21 12.19 61.16
C THR A 125 16.91 12.02 59.66
N PRO A 126 17.46 10.98 58.99
CA PRO A 126 17.05 10.63 57.62
C PRO A 126 15.53 10.41 57.56
N LYS A 127 14.86 10.93 56.53
CA LYS A 127 13.39 10.92 56.35
C LYS A 127 12.60 11.78 57.35
N SER A 128 13.23 12.73 58.05
CA SER A 128 12.49 13.70 58.85
C SER A 128 11.65 14.62 57.96
N VAL A 129 10.56 15.16 58.51
CA VAL A 129 9.70 16.14 57.82
C VAL A 129 10.25 17.53 58.12
N LEU A 130 10.77 18.21 57.09
CA LEU A 130 11.29 19.56 57.20
C LEU A 130 10.25 20.58 56.77
N VAL A 131 9.94 21.55 57.64
CA VAL A 131 9.08 22.68 57.31
C VAL A 131 9.99 23.89 57.03
N PRO A 132 10.00 24.43 55.79
CA PRO A 132 10.79 25.59 55.48
C PRO A 132 10.27 26.81 56.24
N ARG A 133 11.19 27.73 56.60
CA ARG A 133 10.81 28.98 57.27
C ARG A 133 9.96 29.82 56.34
N HIS A 134 8.89 30.44 56.82
CA HIS A 134 8.05 31.28 55.96
C HIS A 134 8.86 32.45 55.35
N LYS A 135 8.89 32.55 54.01
CA LYS A 135 9.41 33.74 53.29
C LYS A 135 8.28 34.75 53.07
N LYS A 136 8.50 36.03 53.36
CA LYS A 136 7.54 37.11 52.98
C LYS A 136 7.53 37.22 51.45
N GLY A 137 6.45 36.79 50.81
CA GLY A 137 6.22 36.89 49.37
C GLY A 137 4.74 37.18 49.10
N SER A 138 4.31 37.13 47.84
CA SER A 138 2.93 37.42 47.37
C SER A 138 1.88 36.37 47.77
N CYS A 139 2.18 35.48 48.73
CA CYS A 139 1.28 34.44 49.19
C CYS A 139 0.39 34.97 50.33
N PHE A 140 -0.93 35.00 50.09
CA PHE A 140 -1.94 35.46 51.05
C PHE A 140 -2.59 34.32 51.87
N CYS A 141 -2.02 33.12 51.86
CA CYS A 141 -2.59 31.97 52.59
C CYS A 141 -2.50 32.16 54.13
N PRO A 142 -3.55 31.83 54.90
CA PRO A 142 -3.57 32.06 56.35
C PRO A 142 -2.53 31.21 57.07
N LYS A 143 -1.79 31.80 58.01
CA LYS A 143 -0.73 31.12 58.77
C LYS A 143 -1.35 29.99 59.62
N SER A 144 -0.78 28.79 59.53
CA SER A 144 -1.14 27.69 60.44
C SER A 144 -0.46 27.95 61.78
N GLU A 145 -1.23 28.11 62.87
CA GLU A 145 -0.69 28.20 64.24
C GLU A 145 0.13 26.95 64.61
N SER A 146 -0.20 25.80 64.02
CA SER A 146 0.54 24.56 64.20
C SER A 146 1.94 24.61 63.59
N ALA A 147 2.15 25.36 62.50
CA ALA A 147 3.48 25.58 61.92
C ALA A 147 4.36 26.45 62.83
N ALA A 148 3.78 27.38 63.60
CA ALA A 148 4.51 28.17 64.59
C ALA A 148 5.06 27.31 65.74
N PHE A 149 4.35 26.25 66.14
CA PHE A 149 4.81 25.28 67.16
C PHE A 149 5.98 24.42 66.65
N PHE A 150 5.96 23.97 65.38
CA PHE A 150 7.08 23.23 64.79
C PHE A 150 8.33 24.10 64.53
N LEU A 151 8.13 25.39 64.25
CA LEU A 151 9.22 26.34 64.00
C LEU A 151 10.00 26.72 65.28
N GLN A 152 9.43 26.54 66.47
CA GLN A 152 10.07 26.94 67.73
C GLN A 152 11.14 25.97 68.25
N ASN A 153 11.19 24.71 67.78
CA ASN A 153 11.94 23.68 68.50
C ASN A 153 13.13 23.01 67.79
N ASN A 154 13.45 23.29 66.51
CA ASN A 154 14.65 22.72 65.88
C ASN A 154 15.12 23.53 64.65
N SER A 155 15.92 24.58 64.85
CA SER A 155 16.66 25.20 63.75
C SER A 155 17.92 24.40 63.44
N THR A 156 17.95 23.67 62.33
CA THR A 156 19.15 22.93 61.90
C THR A 156 20.17 23.89 61.30
N PHE A 157 21.38 23.95 61.88
CA PHE A 157 22.48 24.74 61.34
C PHE A 157 23.24 23.94 60.27
N LEU A 158 23.01 24.24 58.99
CA LEU A 158 23.70 23.59 57.86
C LEU A 158 25.03 24.29 57.57
N SER A 159 26.02 24.22 58.47
CA SER A 159 27.28 24.98 58.32
C SER A 159 28.09 24.55 57.09
N LEU A 160 28.01 23.27 56.68
CA LEU A 160 28.63 22.78 55.44
C LEU A 160 28.09 23.45 54.17
N ALA A 161 26.85 23.95 54.17
CA ALA A 161 26.29 24.67 53.04
C ALA A 161 26.87 26.10 52.88
N ARG A 162 27.75 26.54 53.78
CA ARG A 162 28.39 27.87 53.78
C ARG A 162 29.89 27.84 53.47
N THR A 163 30.49 26.66 53.23
CA THR A 163 31.95 26.51 53.12
C THR A 163 32.49 26.87 51.73
N SER A 164 32.10 26.14 50.67
CA SER A 164 32.46 26.45 49.28
C SER A 164 31.30 26.13 48.35
N LYS A 165 31.30 26.72 47.14
CA LYS A 165 30.23 26.49 46.14
C LYS A 165 30.09 24.99 45.81
N THR A 166 31.19 24.30 45.55
CA THR A 166 31.21 22.88 45.18
C THR A 166 30.73 21.98 46.31
N VAL A 167 31.21 22.21 47.55
CA VAL A 167 30.77 21.42 48.72
C VAL A 167 29.30 21.72 49.05
N LYS A 168 28.89 22.99 48.94
CA LYS A 168 27.49 23.41 49.14
C LYS A 168 26.54 22.71 48.18
N GLU A 169 26.85 22.69 46.88
CA GLU A 169 25.99 22.08 45.87
C GLU A 169 25.85 20.57 46.08
N GLU A 170 26.95 19.85 46.34
CA GLU A 170 26.91 18.39 46.59
C GLU A 170 26.23 18.07 47.93
N PHE A 171 26.55 18.80 49.00
CA PHE A 171 25.94 18.61 50.32
C PHE A 171 24.44 18.91 50.32
N LEU A 172 24.00 20.00 49.69
CA LEU A 172 22.57 20.33 49.59
C LEU A 172 21.82 19.32 48.71
N SER A 173 22.46 18.81 47.65
CA SER A 173 21.88 17.75 46.82
C SER A 173 21.66 16.47 47.62
N TYR A 174 22.66 16.03 48.40
CA TYR A 174 22.51 14.91 49.32
C TYR A 174 21.44 15.20 50.38
N PHE A 175 21.48 16.36 51.03
CA PHE A 175 20.53 16.75 52.08
C PHE A 175 19.08 16.74 51.60
N TYR A 176 18.76 17.36 50.46
CA TYR A 176 17.38 17.41 49.94
C TYR A 176 16.88 16.04 49.47
N SER A 177 17.76 15.17 48.96
CA SER A 177 17.37 13.80 48.61
C SER A 177 16.90 12.98 49.82
N GLN A 178 17.45 13.24 51.01
CA GLN A 178 17.18 12.43 52.20
C GLN A 178 15.99 12.88 53.05
N GLN A 179 15.30 13.97 52.67
CA GLN A 179 14.31 14.65 53.52
C GLN A 179 12.95 14.77 52.84
N THR A 180 11.87 14.74 53.62
CA THR A 180 10.53 15.07 53.12
C THR A 180 10.22 16.51 53.45
N ILE A 181 9.98 17.34 52.44
CA ILE A 181 9.71 18.77 52.66
C ILE A 181 8.22 19.02 52.75
N HIS A 182 7.78 19.59 53.87
CA HIS A 182 6.39 19.94 54.12
C HIS A 182 6.15 21.43 53.86
N PHE A 183 5.33 21.75 52.87
CA PHE A 183 4.89 23.11 52.57
C PHE A 183 3.49 23.38 53.12
N VAL A 184 3.33 24.52 53.81
CA VAL A 184 2.09 24.92 54.49
C VAL A 184 1.00 25.36 53.49
N CYS A 185 1.39 25.71 52.26
CA CYS A 185 0.48 25.93 51.13
C CYS A 185 1.22 25.72 49.79
N VAL A 186 0.45 25.58 48.70
CA VAL A 186 1.02 25.34 47.37
C VAL A 186 1.73 26.59 46.81
N CYS A 187 1.26 27.79 47.17
CA CYS A 187 1.92 29.05 46.80
C CYS A 187 3.34 29.18 47.40
N GLU A 188 3.53 28.74 48.64
CA GLU A 188 4.83 28.73 49.29
C GLU A 188 5.77 27.71 48.64
N MET A 189 5.25 26.52 48.31
CA MET A 189 6.00 25.52 47.55
C MET A 189 6.53 26.09 46.23
N GLN A 190 5.67 26.76 45.47
CA GLN A 190 6.08 27.39 44.20
C GLN A 190 7.19 28.43 44.39
N LEU A 191 7.06 29.30 45.39
CA LEU A 191 8.06 30.32 45.70
C LEU A 191 9.42 29.69 46.04
N TYR A 192 9.41 28.59 46.78
CA TYR A 192 10.63 27.85 47.13
C TYR A 192 11.25 27.11 45.94
N LEU A 193 10.45 26.45 45.12
CA LEU A 193 10.92 25.75 43.92
C LEU A 193 11.50 26.71 42.88
N ASN A 194 10.92 27.91 42.74
CA ASN A 194 11.41 28.92 41.81
C ASN A 194 12.65 29.65 42.33
N SER A 195 12.78 29.84 43.65
CA SER A 195 13.93 30.56 44.24
C SER A 195 15.14 29.67 44.55
N ASN A 196 14.98 28.34 44.58
CA ASN A 196 16.05 27.40 44.89
C ASN A 196 16.10 26.26 43.86
N LEU A 197 16.96 26.44 42.85
CA LEU A 197 17.13 25.48 41.76
C LEU A 197 17.65 24.12 42.24
N VAL A 198 18.57 24.10 43.21
CA VAL A 198 19.13 22.87 43.79
C VAL A 198 18.01 22.06 44.46
N LEU A 199 17.12 22.75 45.19
CA LEU A 199 15.94 22.11 45.75
C LEU A 199 15.03 21.56 44.64
N LYS A 200 14.70 22.34 43.60
CA LYS A 200 13.84 21.88 42.49
C LYS A 200 14.38 20.62 41.81
N GLN A 201 15.70 20.54 41.63
CA GLN A 201 16.36 19.40 40.97
C GLN A 201 16.45 18.17 41.87
N MET A 202 16.66 18.33 43.18
CA MET A 202 16.99 17.23 44.10
C MET A 202 15.83 16.81 45.02
N LEU A 203 14.66 17.44 44.88
CA LEU A 203 13.47 17.10 45.65
C LEU A 203 12.96 15.69 45.28
N GLN A 204 13.02 14.77 46.24
CA GLN A 204 12.50 13.40 46.09
C GLN A 204 11.13 13.19 46.74
N SER A 205 10.90 13.77 47.92
CA SER A 205 9.67 13.58 48.69
C SER A 205 9.08 14.91 49.15
N VAL A 206 7.80 15.14 48.85
CA VAL A 206 7.09 16.38 49.20
C VAL A 206 5.76 16.10 49.88
N GLN A 207 5.47 16.88 50.92
CA GLN A 207 4.15 16.98 51.54
C GLN A 207 3.65 18.40 51.37
N VAL A 208 2.47 18.61 50.81
CA VAL A 208 1.94 19.96 50.58
C VAL A 208 0.47 20.06 50.89
N HIS A 209 0.08 21.12 51.60
CA HIS A 209 -1.33 21.46 51.79
C HIS A 209 -1.88 22.12 50.53
N TRP A 210 -2.82 21.44 49.87
CA TRP A 210 -3.50 21.92 48.68
C TRP A 210 -4.45 23.08 49.04
N ARG A 211 -3.89 24.29 49.03
CA ARG A 211 -4.58 25.59 49.16
C ARG A 211 -3.72 26.71 48.58
N GLY A 212 -4.38 27.76 48.09
CA GLY A 212 -3.75 28.98 47.58
C GLY A 212 -4.12 29.29 46.14
N GLN A 213 -4.02 30.58 45.78
CA GLN A 213 -4.48 31.11 44.50
C GLN A 213 -3.67 30.62 43.29
N ASP A 214 -2.39 30.28 43.48
CA ASP A 214 -1.48 29.86 42.41
C ASP A 214 -1.28 28.33 42.36
N ALA A 215 -2.24 27.55 42.85
CA ALA A 215 -2.13 26.08 42.93
C ALA A 215 -1.84 25.42 41.57
N ASN A 216 -2.47 25.90 40.49
CA ASN A 216 -2.21 25.45 39.11
C ASN A 216 -0.74 25.63 38.71
N LYS A 217 -0.18 26.85 38.81
CA LYS A 217 1.21 27.13 38.45
C LYS A 217 2.18 26.35 39.33
N ALA A 218 1.84 26.19 40.60
CA ALA A 218 2.66 25.47 41.56
C ALA A 218 2.75 23.97 41.26
N PHE A 219 1.64 23.31 40.89
CA PHE A 219 1.68 21.90 40.48
C PHE A 219 2.34 21.70 39.12
N LYS A 220 2.23 22.65 38.17
CA LYS A 220 3.08 22.65 36.95
C LYS A 220 4.57 22.70 37.30
N THR A 221 4.95 23.60 38.21
CA THR A 221 6.34 23.71 38.67
C THR A 221 6.83 22.44 39.36
N LEU A 222 5.94 21.73 40.05
CA LEU A 222 6.22 20.44 40.68
C LEU A 222 6.39 19.32 39.65
N ALA A 223 5.66 19.34 38.54
CA ALA A 223 5.81 18.39 37.43
C ALA A 223 7.21 18.45 36.79
N ASP A 224 7.83 19.63 36.78
CA ASP A 224 9.19 19.84 36.28
C ASP A 224 10.30 19.27 37.19
N CYS A 225 9.97 18.76 38.39
CA CYS A 225 10.98 18.23 39.31
C CYS A 225 11.48 16.85 38.83
N PRO A 226 12.76 16.71 38.40
CA PRO A 226 13.24 15.52 37.72
C PRO A 226 13.40 14.31 38.64
N ASN A 227 13.51 14.48 39.96
CA ASN A 227 13.76 13.39 40.90
C ASN A 227 12.60 13.13 41.87
N LEU A 228 11.42 13.72 41.62
CA LEU A 228 10.26 13.55 42.50
C LEU A 228 9.71 12.13 42.43
N GLU A 229 9.67 11.44 43.58
CA GLU A 229 9.22 10.04 43.71
C GLU A 229 8.01 9.89 44.63
N HIS A 230 7.90 10.73 45.66
CA HIS A 230 6.85 10.62 46.68
C HIS A 230 6.09 11.95 46.85
N LEU A 231 4.76 11.90 46.72
CA LEU A 231 3.88 13.06 46.87
C LEU A 231 2.79 12.80 47.91
N THR A 232 2.73 13.62 48.95
CA THR A 232 1.61 13.65 49.90
C THR A 232 0.82 14.94 49.77
N VAL A 233 -0.43 14.84 49.32
CA VAL A 233 -1.36 15.98 49.20
C VAL A 233 -2.24 16.05 50.44
N VAL A 234 -2.16 17.13 51.20
CA VAL A 234 -3.03 17.37 52.36
C VAL A 234 -4.24 18.18 51.91
N ILE A 235 -5.45 17.72 52.23
CA ILE A 235 -6.73 18.37 51.87
C ILE A 235 -7.48 18.90 53.09
N SER A 236 -8.19 20.02 52.92
CA SER A 236 -9.04 20.65 53.94
C SER A 236 -10.24 21.37 53.29
N LYS A 237 -11.15 21.96 54.09
CA LYS A 237 -12.22 22.81 53.55
C LYS A 237 -11.70 24.00 52.72
N SER A 238 -10.47 24.48 52.98
CA SER A 238 -9.85 25.58 52.22
C SER A 238 -9.29 25.17 50.85
N THR A 239 -9.27 23.87 50.51
CA THR A 239 -8.79 23.41 49.20
C THR A 239 -9.66 23.92 48.06
N THR A 240 -10.97 24.02 48.28
CA THR A 240 -11.96 24.51 47.30
C THR A 240 -12.24 26.01 47.44
N MET A 241 -11.36 26.76 48.12
CA MET A 241 -11.50 28.21 48.28
C MET A 241 -11.24 28.97 46.97
N TYR A 242 -10.31 28.46 46.17
CA TYR A 242 -10.01 28.94 44.82
C TYR A 242 -10.46 27.89 43.82
N LEU A 243 -11.19 28.32 42.79
CA LEU A 243 -11.80 27.42 41.82
C LEU A 243 -11.04 27.45 40.50
N THR A 244 -11.22 26.41 39.69
CA THR A 244 -10.72 26.39 38.31
C THR A 244 -11.38 27.47 37.47
N GLU A 245 -10.68 27.99 36.45
CA GLU A 245 -11.21 29.01 35.54
C GLU A 245 -12.54 28.58 34.90
N ARG A 246 -12.67 27.29 34.56
CA ARG A 246 -13.91 26.69 34.07
C ARG A 246 -15.06 26.85 35.09
N GLN A 247 -14.82 26.54 36.36
CA GLN A 247 -15.86 26.66 37.38
C GLN A 247 -16.19 28.12 37.70
N GLU A 248 -15.19 29.01 37.71
CA GLU A 248 -15.44 30.44 37.87
C GLU A 248 -16.30 30.99 36.72
N MET A 249 -16.02 30.57 35.49
CA MET A 249 -16.83 30.91 34.31
C MET A 249 -18.26 30.38 34.47
N MET A 250 -18.43 29.11 34.87
CA MET A 250 -19.76 28.52 35.11
C MET A 250 -20.53 29.28 36.21
N ASN A 251 -19.86 29.69 37.29
CA ASN A 251 -20.49 30.44 38.38
C ASN A 251 -20.99 31.82 37.92
N ARG A 252 -20.29 32.48 36.98
CA ARG A 252 -20.69 33.79 36.44
C ARG A 252 -21.98 33.70 35.61
N TYR A 253 -22.18 32.62 34.85
CA TYR A 253 -23.31 32.49 33.94
C TYR A 253 -24.50 31.70 34.53
N PHE A 254 -24.26 30.78 35.47
CA PHE A 254 -25.27 29.82 35.93
C PHE A 254 -25.60 29.91 37.43
N GLY A 255 -25.10 30.93 38.16
CA GLY A 255 -25.56 31.26 39.52
C GLY A 255 -25.49 30.10 40.53
N SER A 256 -24.28 29.69 40.95
CA SER A 256 -24.07 28.54 41.84
C SER A 256 -24.22 28.88 43.34
N GLN A 257 -25.41 29.31 43.81
CA GLN A 257 -25.64 29.45 45.26
C GLN A 257 -26.12 28.17 45.97
N THR A 258 -26.50 27.11 45.25
CA THR A 258 -27.15 25.94 45.87
C THR A 258 -26.28 24.70 46.06
N ARG A 259 -25.04 24.66 45.54
CA ARG A 259 -24.16 23.49 45.70
C ARG A 259 -22.78 23.88 46.22
N PRO A 260 -22.28 23.23 47.29
CA PRO A 260 -20.93 23.47 47.78
C PRO A 260 -19.90 23.00 46.74
N PRO A 261 -18.77 23.73 46.56
CA PRO A 261 -17.75 23.40 45.58
C PRO A 261 -17.11 22.03 45.86
N ARG A 262 -16.95 21.24 44.80
CA ARG A 262 -16.38 19.89 44.86
C ARG A 262 -14.87 19.97 44.72
N LEU A 263 -14.19 18.88 45.10
CA LEU A 263 -12.73 18.79 44.98
C LEU A 263 -12.26 18.82 43.51
N SER A 264 -13.10 18.36 42.57
CA SER A 264 -12.90 18.47 41.12
C SER A 264 -12.91 19.90 40.59
N ASP A 265 -13.40 20.84 41.39
CA ASP A 265 -13.58 22.24 40.99
C ASP A 265 -12.47 23.11 41.58
N ALA A 266 -11.63 22.55 42.47
CA ALA A 266 -10.53 23.23 43.11
C ALA A 266 -9.41 23.56 42.12
N ASN A 267 -8.87 24.77 42.21
CA ASN A 267 -7.77 25.21 41.36
C ASN A 267 -6.52 24.30 41.54
N GLY A 268 -5.91 23.90 40.42
CA GLY A 268 -4.73 23.02 40.39
C GLY A 268 -5.02 21.52 40.28
N ILE A 269 -6.29 21.09 40.24
CA ILE A 269 -6.65 19.67 40.09
C ILE A 269 -6.17 19.09 38.75
N ASP A 270 -6.31 19.84 37.66
CA ASP A 270 -5.96 19.38 36.32
C ASP A 270 -4.44 19.15 36.22
N GLU A 271 -3.65 20.11 36.72
CA GLU A 271 -2.19 20.00 36.79
C GLU A 271 -1.71 18.87 37.71
N LEU A 272 -2.42 18.65 38.82
CA LEU A 272 -2.10 17.56 39.75
C LEU A 272 -2.34 16.17 39.10
N LEU A 273 -3.32 16.06 38.20
CA LEU A 273 -3.64 14.83 37.45
C LEU A 273 -2.70 14.57 36.25
N GLU A 274 -1.97 15.60 35.81
CA GLU A 274 -0.95 15.50 34.76
C GLU A 274 0.38 14.92 35.28
N LEU A 275 0.61 14.89 36.60
CA LEU A 275 1.82 14.31 37.18
C LEU A 275 1.97 12.83 36.80
N ARG A 276 3.21 12.41 36.54
CA ARG A 276 3.61 11.04 36.17
C ARG A 276 4.96 10.68 36.76
N GLY A 277 5.21 9.38 36.92
CA GLY A 277 6.49 8.80 37.32
C GLY A 277 6.76 8.80 38.81
N LEU A 278 5.73 8.94 39.64
CA LEU A 278 5.86 8.83 41.09
C LEU A 278 5.88 7.37 41.51
N GLN A 279 6.68 7.04 42.52
CA GLN A 279 6.67 5.71 43.15
C GLN A 279 5.55 5.57 44.18
N SER A 280 5.19 6.68 44.86
CA SER A 280 4.07 6.68 45.79
C SER A 280 3.34 8.02 45.81
N VAL A 281 2.01 7.96 45.94
CA VAL A 281 1.15 9.13 46.15
C VAL A 281 0.21 8.86 47.32
N LYS A 282 0.08 9.83 48.23
CA LYS A 282 -0.78 9.74 49.40
C LYS A 282 -1.64 10.99 49.52
N VAL A 283 -2.87 10.84 49.98
CA VAL A 283 -3.78 11.94 50.32
C VAL A 283 -4.05 11.88 51.80
N ALA A 284 -3.86 12.99 52.51
CA ALA A 284 -4.05 13.10 53.95
C ALA A 284 -5.02 14.24 54.30
N HIS A 285 -5.69 14.14 55.45
CA HIS A 285 -6.44 15.27 55.99
C HIS A 285 -5.52 16.19 56.79
N ILE A 286 -5.86 17.47 56.84
CA ILE A 286 -5.30 18.37 57.84
C ILE A 286 -5.68 17.87 59.26
N SER A 287 -4.78 18.08 60.22
CA SER A 287 -5.09 17.84 61.63
C SER A 287 -6.28 18.69 62.08
N SER A 288 -7.19 18.13 62.88
CA SER A 288 -8.36 18.84 63.41
C SER A 288 -7.98 20.07 64.26
N LYS A 289 -6.77 20.09 64.82
CA LYS A 289 -6.20 21.24 65.54
C LYS A 289 -5.70 22.37 64.62
N ALA A 290 -5.46 22.08 63.34
CA ALA A 290 -4.85 22.99 62.36
C ALA A 290 -5.84 23.50 61.30
N GLY A 291 -7.02 22.89 61.19
CA GLY A 291 -8.08 23.31 60.28
C GLY A 291 -9.21 22.28 60.17
N CYS A 292 -10.25 22.62 59.41
CA CYS A 292 -11.38 21.72 59.18
C CYS A 292 -11.05 20.67 58.08
N PRO A 293 -11.06 19.37 58.40
CA PRO A 293 -10.92 18.31 57.39
C PRO A 293 -12.17 18.23 56.49
N ARG A 294 -12.01 17.61 55.32
CA ARG A 294 -13.12 17.22 54.43
C ARG A 294 -13.63 15.82 54.77
N THR A 295 -14.57 15.28 54.00
CA THR A 295 -15.07 13.91 54.15
C THR A 295 -13.98 12.87 53.85
N HIS A 296 -14.07 11.70 54.49
CA HIS A 296 -13.17 10.58 54.20
C HIS A 296 -13.35 10.03 52.78
N GLU A 297 -14.55 10.17 52.20
CA GLU A 297 -14.84 9.84 50.80
C GLU A 297 -14.03 10.71 49.83
N ASP A 298 -13.99 12.04 50.04
CA ASP A 298 -13.18 12.95 49.22
C ASP A 298 -11.69 12.55 49.24
N LYS A 299 -11.19 12.14 50.41
CA LYS A 299 -9.81 11.64 50.56
C LYS A 299 -9.59 10.33 49.79
N ALA A 300 -10.49 9.36 49.92
CA ALA A 300 -10.37 8.06 49.28
C ALA A 300 -10.46 8.17 47.75
N HIS A 301 -11.43 8.94 47.24
CA HIS A 301 -11.62 9.15 45.81
C HIS A 301 -10.44 9.90 45.18
N LEU A 302 -9.94 10.98 45.82
CA LEU A 302 -8.77 11.69 45.30
C LEU A 302 -7.53 10.78 45.31
N HIS A 303 -7.36 9.97 46.36
CA HIS A 303 -6.24 9.04 46.43
C HIS A 303 -6.27 8.02 45.29
N ALA A 304 -7.43 7.39 45.05
CA ALA A 304 -7.60 6.44 43.94
C ALA A 304 -7.36 7.10 42.58
N LEU A 305 -7.89 8.31 42.38
CA LEU A 305 -7.73 9.07 41.15
C LEU A 305 -6.26 9.40 40.88
N LEU A 306 -5.55 9.93 41.88
CA LEU A 306 -4.12 10.24 41.74
C LEU A 306 -3.26 8.99 41.58
N ALA A 307 -3.52 7.91 42.32
CA ALA A 307 -2.78 6.66 42.18
C ALA A 307 -2.92 6.08 40.75
N SER A 308 -4.10 6.18 40.14
CA SER A 308 -4.36 5.68 38.78
C SER A 308 -3.59 6.43 37.68
N LYS A 309 -3.17 7.67 37.96
CA LYS A 309 -2.53 8.56 37.00
C LYS A 309 -1.05 8.78 37.33
N ALA A 310 -0.72 9.18 38.55
CA ALA A 310 0.61 9.63 38.94
C ALA A 310 1.67 8.53 39.01
N LEU A 311 1.27 7.26 39.21
CA LEU A 311 2.18 6.10 39.24
C LEU A 311 2.58 5.59 37.83
N LEU A 312 1.98 6.11 36.76
CA LEU A 312 2.37 5.74 35.39
C LEU A 312 3.75 6.31 35.03
N PRO A 313 4.58 5.64 34.21
CA PRO A 313 5.93 6.09 33.88
C PRO A 313 5.96 7.45 33.16
N ARG A 314 7.06 8.21 33.30
CA ARG A 314 7.24 9.49 32.60
C ARG A 314 7.34 9.28 31.09
N GLN A 315 6.66 10.13 30.32
CA GLN A 315 6.70 10.10 28.86
C GLN A 315 8.07 10.58 28.35
N THR A 316 8.68 9.87 27.40
CA THR A 316 10.00 10.18 26.85
C THR A 316 9.96 11.31 25.80
N PRO A 317 11.02 12.15 25.69
CA PRO A 317 11.06 13.29 24.75
C PRO A 317 10.98 12.90 23.27
N MET A 318 11.35 11.67 22.91
CA MET A 318 11.21 11.12 21.55
C MET A 318 9.73 11.00 21.11
N PHE A 319 8.79 10.94 22.06
CA PHE A 319 7.36 10.94 21.79
C PHE A 319 6.86 12.32 21.32
N HIS A 320 7.44 13.41 21.82
CA HIS A 320 7.08 14.78 21.42
C HIS A 320 7.51 15.11 20.00
N ILE A 321 8.71 14.71 19.58
CA ILE A 321 9.21 14.92 18.22
C ILE A 321 8.36 14.11 17.22
N ARG A 322 8.07 12.84 17.53
CA ARG A 322 7.16 12.01 16.71
C ARG A 322 5.75 12.59 16.64
N LYS A 323 5.20 13.10 17.75
CA LYS A 323 3.85 13.69 17.78
C LYS A 323 3.80 15.03 17.04
N TRP A 324 4.81 15.88 17.16
CA TRP A 324 4.89 17.18 16.48
C TRP A 324 5.13 17.05 14.97
N LEU A 325 6.09 16.21 14.54
CA LEU A 325 6.29 15.89 13.11
C LEU A 325 5.04 15.27 12.50
N ARG A 326 4.39 14.37 13.24
CA ARG A 326 3.09 13.80 12.86
C ARG A 326 2.08 14.95 12.70
N GLU A 327 1.77 15.73 13.72
CA GLU A 327 0.75 16.79 13.66
C GLU A 327 1.01 17.86 12.58
N TYR A 328 2.27 18.25 12.33
CA TYR A 328 2.65 19.24 11.32
C TYR A 328 2.54 18.69 9.89
N LEU A 329 3.13 17.52 9.60
CA LEU A 329 3.02 16.87 8.29
C LEU A 329 1.56 16.51 7.96
N LEU A 330 0.74 16.25 8.98
CA LEU A 330 -0.68 15.89 8.81
C LEU A 330 -1.61 17.06 8.52
N ARG A 331 -1.35 18.24 9.10
CA ARG A 331 -2.14 19.43 8.75
C ARG A 331 -1.89 19.84 7.31
N ALA A 332 -0.63 19.82 6.87
CA ALA A 332 -0.27 20.10 5.49
C ALA A 332 -0.83 19.04 4.52
N SER A 333 -0.74 17.75 4.85
CA SER A 333 -1.22 16.67 3.97
C SER A 333 -2.75 16.56 3.90
N SER A 334 -3.48 16.87 4.98
CA SER A 334 -4.95 16.73 5.01
C SER A 334 -5.70 17.68 4.07
N ASN A 335 -5.23 18.93 3.95
CA ASN A 335 -5.85 19.93 3.06
C ASN A 335 -5.57 19.59 1.60
N LEU A 336 -4.32 19.24 1.28
CA LEU A 336 -3.91 18.88 -0.07
C LEU A 336 -4.57 17.55 -0.53
N ALA A 337 -4.64 16.55 0.36
CA ALA A 337 -5.25 15.26 0.04
C ALA A 337 -6.79 15.32 -0.07
N GLY A 338 -7.44 16.25 0.63
CA GLY A 338 -8.88 16.49 0.47
C GLY A 338 -9.24 17.07 -0.90
N GLN A 339 -8.35 17.89 -1.47
CA GLN A 339 -8.53 18.53 -2.78
C GLN A 339 -7.94 17.71 -3.94
N ALA A 340 -6.99 16.81 -3.67
CA ALA A 340 -6.29 16.03 -4.69
C ALA A 340 -7.22 15.27 -5.67
N PRO A 341 -8.30 14.57 -5.24
CA PRO A 341 -9.20 13.92 -6.18
C PRO A 341 -9.95 14.90 -7.09
N GLN A 342 -10.29 16.10 -6.59
CA GLN A 342 -10.97 17.13 -7.37
C GLN A 342 -10.05 17.72 -8.43
N LEU A 343 -8.79 17.98 -8.06
CA LEU A 343 -7.75 18.44 -8.98
C LEU A 343 -7.45 17.37 -10.04
N CYS A 344 -7.33 16.11 -9.65
CA CYS A 344 -7.12 14.99 -10.58
C CYS A 344 -8.30 14.84 -11.55
N LEU A 345 -9.54 14.95 -11.06
CA LEU A 345 -10.72 14.87 -11.91
C LEU A 345 -10.79 16.06 -12.88
N ALA A 346 -10.48 17.28 -12.42
CA ALA A 346 -10.41 18.46 -13.27
C ALA A 346 -9.34 18.30 -14.36
N LEU A 347 -8.15 17.78 -14.00
CA LEU A 347 -7.08 17.47 -14.95
C LEU A 347 -7.54 16.47 -16.01
N VAL A 348 -8.21 15.38 -15.61
CA VAL A 348 -8.75 14.38 -16.54
C VAL A 348 -9.80 14.99 -17.46
N ILE A 349 -10.72 15.82 -16.95
CA ILE A 349 -11.76 16.48 -17.77
C ILE A 349 -11.11 17.43 -18.79
N VAL A 350 -10.14 18.24 -18.35
CA VAL A 350 -9.39 19.15 -19.24
C VAL A 350 -8.65 18.35 -20.30
N ALA A 351 -7.97 17.27 -19.91
CA ALA A 351 -7.23 16.41 -20.82
C ALA A 351 -8.14 15.75 -21.87
N ILE A 352 -9.28 15.20 -21.45
CA ILE A 352 -10.28 14.63 -22.37
C ILE A 352 -10.80 15.72 -23.32
N GLY A 353 -11.07 16.93 -22.80
CA GLY A 353 -11.49 18.07 -23.62
C GLY A 353 -10.46 18.42 -24.70
N LEU A 354 -9.18 18.49 -24.32
CA LEU A 354 -8.07 18.72 -25.26
C LEU A 354 -7.95 17.58 -26.28
N GLN A 355 -7.97 16.32 -25.84
CA GLN A 355 -7.92 15.17 -26.74
C GLN A 355 -9.09 15.12 -27.72
N TYR A 356 -10.29 15.47 -27.27
CA TYR A 356 -11.47 15.52 -28.11
C TYR A 356 -11.34 16.58 -29.21
N LEU A 357 -10.86 17.78 -28.85
CA LEU A 357 -10.72 18.90 -29.77
C LEU A 357 -9.58 18.70 -30.78
N PHE A 358 -8.43 18.20 -30.34
CA PHE A 358 -7.21 18.14 -31.14
C PHE A 358 -6.97 16.78 -31.81
N ILE A 359 -7.29 15.66 -31.16
CA ILE A 359 -6.91 14.33 -31.67
C ILE A 359 -8.12 13.59 -32.24
N ARG A 360 -9.21 13.49 -31.48
CA ARG A 360 -10.38 12.67 -31.89
C ARG A 360 -11.10 13.20 -33.14
N ARG A 361 -11.13 14.53 -33.34
CA ARG A 361 -11.70 15.11 -34.57
C ARG A 361 -10.94 14.73 -35.83
N LEU A 362 -9.64 14.48 -35.71
CA LEU A 362 -8.74 14.16 -36.82
C LEU A 362 -8.52 12.65 -36.98
N ASP A 363 -8.59 11.88 -35.88
CA ASP A 363 -8.33 10.44 -35.85
C ASP A 363 -9.29 9.71 -34.88
N PRO A 364 -10.56 9.50 -35.26
CA PRO A 364 -11.58 8.96 -34.37
C PRO A 364 -11.31 7.51 -33.92
N ASP A 365 -10.66 6.71 -34.76
CA ASP A 365 -10.37 5.28 -34.52
C ASP A 365 -8.90 4.97 -34.25
N ARG A 366 -8.06 6.01 -34.17
CA ARG A 366 -6.60 5.85 -33.97
C ARG A 366 -5.88 5.12 -35.12
N CYS A 367 -6.42 5.16 -36.35
CA CYS A 367 -5.75 4.61 -37.54
C CYS A 367 -4.56 5.47 -37.95
N ASN A 368 -4.68 6.80 -37.85
CA ASN A 368 -3.58 7.71 -38.20
C ASN A 368 -2.43 7.59 -37.18
N SER A 369 -2.75 7.46 -35.90
CA SER A 369 -1.76 7.17 -34.85
C SER A 369 -1.00 5.87 -35.13
N LEU A 370 -1.70 4.77 -35.43
CA LEU A 370 -1.10 3.49 -35.81
C LEU A 370 -0.10 3.61 -36.97
N LEU A 371 -0.41 4.43 -37.97
CA LEU A 371 0.39 4.57 -39.19
C LEU A 371 1.49 5.62 -39.11
N ASN A 372 1.56 6.46 -38.07
CA ASN A 372 2.53 7.56 -38.01
C ASN A 372 3.34 7.68 -36.72
N HIS A 373 2.86 7.14 -35.60
CA HIS A 373 3.46 7.40 -34.29
C HIS A 373 3.52 6.14 -33.42
N GLY A 374 4.63 5.97 -32.71
CA GLY A 374 4.79 4.92 -31.71
C GLY A 374 6.22 4.85 -31.20
N SER A 375 6.49 3.89 -30.32
CA SER A 375 7.83 3.64 -29.82
C SER A 375 8.07 2.16 -29.54
N TRP A 376 9.34 1.76 -29.56
CA TRP A 376 9.77 0.49 -28.98
C TRP A 376 9.77 0.59 -27.44
N PRO A 377 9.35 -0.46 -26.73
CA PRO A 377 9.42 -0.49 -25.28
C PRO A 377 10.89 -0.38 -24.82
N PRO A 378 11.18 0.32 -23.71
CA PRO A 378 12.54 0.42 -23.19
C PRO A 378 13.07 -0.98 -22.79
N ASN A 379 14.30 -1.30 -23.21
CA ASN A 379 14.99 -2.54 -22.82
C ASN A 379 15.18 -2.58 -21.30
N ASP A 380 14.58 -3.55 -20.61
CA ASP A 380 14.88 -3.84 -19.21
C ASP A 380 16.15 -4.70 -19.18
N THR A 381 17.27 -4.13 -18.72
CA THR A 381 18.60 -4.76 -18.71
C THR A 381 18.67 -6.03 -17.84
N LEU A 382 17.62 -6.31 -17.06
CA LEU A 382 17.52 -7.46 -16.15
C LEU A 382 16.62 -8.60 -16.68
N ALA A 383 15.93 -8.41 -17.80
CA ALA A 383 15.09 -9.45 -18.41
C ALA A 383 15.85 -10.10 -19.57
N GLU A 384 16.64 -11.14 -19.28
CA GLU A 384 17.46 -11.91 -20.24
C GLU A 384 16.70 -12.50 -21.47
N THR A 385 15.38 -12.33 -21.56
CA THR A 385 14.53 -13.06 -22.51
C THR A 385 13.78 -12.22 -23.53
N ARG A 386 13.78 -10.88 -23.44
CA ARG A 386 13.04 -10.06 -24.42
C ARG A 386 13.89 -9.75 -25.65
N ARG A 387 13.44 -10.16 -26.84
CA ARG A 387 14.07 -9.76 -28.11
C ARG A 387 13.80 -8.27 -28.33
N GLU A 388 14.81 -7.49 -28.71
CA GLU A 388 14.76 -6.02 -28.77
C GLU A 388 13.64 -5.44 -29.66
N PHE A 389 13.02 -6.24 -30.54
CA PHE A 389 11.96 -5.85 -31.49
C PHE A 389 10.67 -6.66 -31.38
N GLU A 390 10.39 -7.24 -30.20
CA GLU A 390 9.26 -8.16 -30.04
C GLU A 390 7.89 -7.51 -30.27
N ARG A 391 7.69 -6.26 -29.82
CA ARG A 391 6.40 -5.56 -29.90
C ARG A 391 6.55 -4.06 -30.11
N TRP A 392 5.83 -3.52 -31.09
CA TRP A 392 5.74 -2.07 -31.35
C TRP A 392 4.50 -1.47 -30.69
N GLU A 393 4.61 -0.28 -30.11
CA GLU A 393 3.51 0.38 -29.40
C GLU A 393 3.11 1.71 -30.05
N PRO A 394 1.97 1.75 -30.75
CA PRO A 394 1.44 3.00 -31.28
C PRO A 394 1.04 4.01 -30.21
N ALA A 395 1.05 5.30 -30.58
CA ALA A 395 0.75 6.37 -29.64
C ALA A 395 -0.74 6.45 -29.27
N GLY A 396 -1.10 5.84 -28.13
CA GLY A 396 -2.41 5.99 -27.50
C GLY A 396 -3.48 5.00 -27.95
N CYS A 397 -3.09 3.96 -28.69
CA CYS A 397 -3.89 2.77 -28.95
C CYS A 397 -2.99 1.52 -28.91
N ARG A 398 -3.60 0.34 -28.97
CA ARG A 398 -2.90 -0.95 -28.91
C ARG A 398 -3.01 -1.68 -30.24
N MET A 399 -1.85 -2.02 -30.81
CA MET A 399 -1.69 -2.82 -32.02
C MET A 399 -1.88 -4.30 -31.70
N HIS A 400 -2.58 -5.02 -32.57
CA HIS A 400 -2.73 -6.48 -32.50
C HIS A 400 -1.64 -7.19 -33.28
N GLU A 401 -1.14 -8.31 -32.76
CA GLU A 401 -0.18 -9.16 -33.45
C GLU A 401 -0.94 -10.37 -33.99
N TYR A 402 -0.94 -10.54 -35.31
CA TYR A 402 -1.81 -11.53 -35.95
C TYR A 402 -1.23 -12.93 -35.85
N SER A 403 -1.97 -13.86 -35.26
CA SER A 403 -1.64 -15.29 -35.39
C SER A 403 -1.84 -15.77 -36.83
N ARG A 404 -1.27 -16.94 -37.15
CA ARG A 404 -1.46 -17.62 -38.44
C ARG A 404 -2.93 -17.79 -38.79
N ASP A 405 -3.73 -18.25 -37.82
CA ASP A 405 -5.16 -18.51 -38.01
C ASP A 405 -5.93 -17.20 -38.21
N GLU A 406 -5.66 -16.15 -37.42
CA GLU A 406 -6.32 -14.84 -37.60
C GLU A 406 -5.96 -14.18 -38.94
N PHE A 407 -4.72 -14.35 -39.42
CA PHE A 407 -4.30 -13.89 -40.75
C PHE A 407 -5.12 -14.61 -41.82
N ARG A 408 -5.15 -15.95 -41.77
CA ARG A 408 -5.93 -16.79 -42.69
C ARG A 408 -7.41 -16.41 -42.69
N ASP A 409 -8.01 -16.28 -41.51
CA ASP A 409 -9.45 -16.04 -41.38
C ASP A 409 -9.84 -14.65 -41.90
N CYS A 410 -8.97 -13.64 -41.76
CA CYS A 410 -9.22 -12.31 -42.32
C CYS A 410 -9.12 -12.26 -43.85
N LEU A 411 -8.17 -12.99 -44.44
CA LEU A 411 -7.80 -12.86 -45.86
C LEU A 411 -8.07 -14.11 -46.71
N GLY A 412 -8.71 -15.12 -46.15
CA GLY A 412 -9.05 -16.38 -46.82
C GLY A 412 -9.90 -16.12 -48.07
N GLY A 413 -9.47 -16.68 -49.20
CA GLY A 413 -10.09 -16.50 -50.51
C GLY A 413 -9.86 -15.12 -51.16
N ARG A 414 -9.11 -14.20 -50.52
CA ARG A 414 -8.85 -12.84 -51.00
C ARG A 414 -7.41 -12.68 -51.49
N ARG A 415 -7.18 -11.63 -52.29
CA ARG A 415 -5.84 -11.26 -52.81
C ARG A 415 -5.17 -10.19 -51.94
N LEU A 416 -3.91 -10.41 -51.58
CA LEU A 416 -3.03 -9.43 -50.94
C LEU A 416 -1.89 -9.10 -51.91
N VAL A 417 -1.79 -7.84 -52.32
CA VAL A 417 -0.88 -7.39 -53.37
C VAL A 417 0.17 -6.45 -52.79
N PHE A 418 1.42 -6.67 -53.15
CA PHE A 418 2.58 -5.84 -52.80
C PHE A 418 3.20 -5.33 -54.09
N ALA A 419 3.50 -4.04 -54.20
CA ALA A 419 4.13 -3.46 -55.38
C ALA A 419 5.27 -2.52 -55.01
N GLY A 420 6.47 -2.78 -55.52
CA GLY A 420 7.62 -1.92 -55.23
C GLY A 420 8.96 -2.60 -55.45
N ASP A 421 9.94 -2.18 -54.66
CA ASP A 421 11.32 -2.66 -54.73
C ASP A 421 11.61 -3.82 -53.73
N SER A 422 12.89 -4.10 -53.52
CA SER A 422 13.33 -5.18 -52.62
C SER A 422 12.94 -4.97 -51.15
N VAL A 423 12.69 -3.74 -50.68
CA VAL A 423 12.23 -3.48 -49.31
C VAL A 423 10.76 -3.88 -49.17
N THR A 424 9.93 -3.52 -50.16
CA THR A 424 8.52 -3.96 -50.21
C THR A 424 8.41 -5.48 -50.30
N ARG A 425 9.35 -6.12 -51.03
CA ARG A 425 9.44 -7.58 -51.10
C ARG A 425 9.73 -8.23 -49.75
N GLN A 426 10.47 -7.58 -48.85
CA GLN A 426 10.64 -8.14 -47.50
C GLN A 426 9.33 -8.20 -46.72
N VAL A 427 8.42 -7.25 -46.92
CA VAL A 427 7.08 -7.28 -46.30
C VAL A 427 6.23 -8.41 -46.87
N PHE A 428 6.33 -8.63 -48.18
CA PHE A 428 5.73 -9.81 -48.83
C PHE A 428 6.25 -11.10 -48.20
N TRP A 429 7.57 -11.25 -48.04
CA TRP A 429 8.15 -12.44 -47.40
C TRP A 429 7.71 -12.61 -45.95
N ALA A 430 7.58 -11.52 -45.18
CA ALA A 430 7.04 -11.56 -43.83
C ALA A 430 5.58 -12.07 -43.80
N ALA A 431 4.76 -11.68 -44.79
CA ALA A 431 3.39 -12.17 -44.94
C ALA A 431 3.35 -13.67 -45.29
N VAL A 432 4.19 -14.14 -46.22
CA VAL A 432 4.29 -15.57 -46.57
C VAL A 432 4.72 -16.37 -45.34
N ARG A 433 5.77 -15.94 -44.62
CA ARG A 433 6.29 -16.63 -43.43
C ARG A 433 5.24 -16.78 -42.34
N ARG A 434 4.45 -15.74 -42.07
CA ARG A 434 3.40 -15.79 -41.04
C ARG A 434 2.35 -16.87 -41.33
N LEU A 435 2.08 -17.16 -42.60
CA LEU A 435 1.17 -18.23 -43.01
C LEU A 435 1.89 -19.59 -43.07
N ASP A 436 3.11 -19.63 -43.61
CA ASP A 436 3.93 -20.83 -43.72
C ASP A 436 5.43 -20.47 -43.79
N HIS A 437 6.11 -20.67 -42.65
CA HIS A 437 7.55 -20.38 -42.53
C HIS A 437 8.40 -21.24 -43.47
N VAL A 438 8.05 -22.53 -43.64
CA VAL A 438 8.85 -23.47 -44.43
C VAL A 438 8.77 -23.12 -45.91
N LYS A 439 7.55 -22.92 -46.40
CA LYS A 439 7.33 -22.55 -47.80
C LYS A 439 7.96 -21.21 -48.15
N ALA A 440 7.93 -20.25 -47.22
CA ALA A 440 8.59 -18.98 -47.43
C ALA A 440 10.11 -19.12 -47.59
N ASP A 441 10.78 -19.88 -46.73
CA ASP A 441 12.24 -20.02 -46.80
C ASP A 441 12.69 -20.76 -48.07
N GLU A 442 11.91 -21.73 -48.54
CA GLU A 442 12.11 -22.40 -49.84
C GLU A 442 12.00 -21.41 -51.01
N LEU A 443 10.90 -20.65 -51.09
CA LEU A 443 10.66 -19.64 -52.13
C LEU A 443 11.70 -18.53 -52.13
N ILE A 444 12.12 -18.10 -50.95
CA ILE A 444 13.16 -17.07 -50.79
C ILE A 444 14.47 -17.58 -51.40
N MET A 445 14.87 -18.81 -51.07
CA MET A 445 16.09 -19.41 -51.61
C MET A 445 16.01 -19.58 -53.13
N GLU A 446 14.89 -20.09 -53.66
CA GLU A 446 14.64 -20.22 -55.10
C GLU A 446 14.73 -18.86 -55.82
N THR A 447 14.10 -17.82 -55.27
CA THR A 447 14.10 -16.47 -55.84
C THR A 447 15.52 -15.89 -55.88
N PHE A 448 16.33 -16.09 -54.83
CA PHE A 448 17.69 -15.57 -54.77
C PHE A 448 18.66 -16.29 -55.72
N VAL A 449 18.39 -17.54 -56.08
CA VAL A 449 19.22 -18.35 -57.01
C VAL A 449 18.75 -18.20 -58.46
N SER A 450 17.55 -17.67 -58.70
CA SER A 450 17.01 -17.45 -60.05
C SER A 450 17.87 -16.51 -60.92
N GLU A 451 17.91 -16.75 -62.23
CA GLU A 451 18.62 -15.91 -63.20
C GLU A 451 18.06 -14.48 -63.28
N ASN A 452 16.76 -14.31 -62.98
CA ASN A 452 16.10 -13.02 -62.90
C ASN A 452 15.46 -12.84 -61.52
N PRO A 453 16.21 -12.40 -60.48
CA PRO A 453 15.65 -12.20 -59.15
C PRO A 453 14.73 -10.96 -59.06
N GLN A 454 14.41 -10.28 -60.17
CA GLN A 454 13.61 -9.07 -60.26
C GLN A 454 12.33 -9.31 -61.08
N HIS A 455 11.52 -10.27 -60.64
CA HIS A 455 10.29 -10.69 -61.31
C HIS A 455 9.08 -10.66 -60.36
N ASP A 456 7.89 -10.72 -60.95
CA ASP A 456 6.62 -10.81 -60.23
C ASP A 456 6.44 -12.21 -59.63
N ILE A 457 5.93 -12.29 -58.41
CA ILE A 457 5.72 -13.53 -57.67
C ILE A 457 4.25 -13.65 -57.31
N SER A 458 3.60 -14.77 -57.63
CA SER A 458 2.20 -15.03 -57.26
C SER A 458 2.07 -16.43 -56.69
N LEU A 459 1.53 -16.54 -55.48
CA LEU A 459 1.35 -17.83 -54.79
C LEU A 459 0.12 -17.84 -53.91
N GLU A 460 -0.42 -19.03 -53.71
CA GLU A 460 -1.51 -19.28 -52.77
C GLU A 460 -1.00 -20.12 -51.60
N VAL A 461 -1.26 -19.65 -50.38
CA VAL A 461 -0.86 -20.32 -49.13
C VAL A 461 -2.05 -20.25 -48.19
N GLU A 462 -2.48 -21.41 -47.68
CA GLU A 462 -3.58 -21.48 -46.71
C GLU A 462 -4.82 -20.70 -47.19
N SER A 463 -5.20 -20.85 -48.47
CA SER A 463 -6.29 -20.14 -49.15
C SER A 463 -6.16 -18.60 -49.29
N VAL A 464 -5.02 -18.01 -48.93
CA VAL A 464 -4.71 -16.59 -49.15
C VAL A 464 -3.86 -16.44 -50.42
N LYS A 465 -4.29 -15.56 -51.34
CA LYS A 465 -3.58 -15.29 -52.59
C LYS A 465 -2.62 -14.12 -52.42
N LEU A 466 -1.33 -14.39 -52.41
CA LEU A 466 -0.26 -13.41 -52.21
C LEU A 466 0.40 -13.08 -53.55
N GLN A 467 0.51 -11.80 -53.88
CA GLN A 467 1.12 -11.32 -55.11
C GLN A 467 2.13 -10.22 -54.82
N PHE A 468 3.34 -10.35 -55.35
CA PHE A 468 4.37 -9.33 -55.34
C PHE A 468 4.65 -8.89 -56.78
N LEU A 469 4.48 -7.61 -57.06
CA LEU A 469 4.75 -6.96 -58.33
C LEU A 469 6.09 -6.22 -58.22
N TRP A 470 7.06 -6.59 -59.06
CA TRP A 470 8.33 -5.89 -59.13
C TRP A 470 8.16 -4.59 -59.94
N ASP A 471 7.68 -3.55 -59.27
CA ASP A 471 7.46 -2.22 -59.84
C ASP A 471 8.15 -1.13 -59.00
N PRO A 472 9.49 -1.04 -59.06
CA PRO A 472 10.25 -0.10 -58.24
C PRO A 472 10.03 1.37 -58.61
N TRP A 473 9.29 1.67 -59.69
CA TRP A 473 8.95 3.01 -60.15
C TRP A 473 7.46 3.36 -59.97
N LEU A 474 6.62 2.40 -59.56
CA LEU A 474 5.16 2.51 -59.46
C LEU A 474 4.48 3.00 -60.76
N ASN A 475 4.97 2.56 -61.92
CA ASN A 475 4.47 3.01 -63.22
C ASN A 475 4.09 1.86 -64.17
N SER A 476 4.03 0.62 -63.67
CA SER A 476 3.60 -0.52 -64.47
C SER A 476 2.11 -0.45 -64.81
N SER A 477 1.75 -0.98 -65.99
CA SER A 477 0.34 -1.12 -66.40
C SER A 477 -0.44 -2.04 -65.46
N ILE A 478 0.22 -3.08 -64.91
CA ILE A 478 -0.38 -4.04 -63.96
C ILE A 478 -0.79 -3.32 -62.67
N LEU A 479 0.08 -2.47 -62.10
CA LEU A 479 -0.25 -1.71 -60.90
C LEU A 479 -1.40 -0.73 -61.14
N LEU A 480 -1.40 -0.04 -62.29
CA LEU A 480 -2.48 0.87 -62.66
C LEU A 480 -3.82 0.14 -62.83
N GLU A 481 -3.81 -1.05 -63.42
CA GLU A 481 -5.00 -1.90 -63.52
C GLU A 481 -5.50 -2.28 -62.12
N GLU A 482 -4.63 -2.73 -61.21
CA GLU A 482 -5.02 -3.04 -59.83
C GLU A 482 -5.60 -1.83 -59.10
N LEU A 483 -4.97 -0.65 -59.21
CA LEU A 483 -5.45 0.60 -58.61
C LEU A 483 -6.81 1.03 -59.18
N SER A 484 -7.05 0.82 -60.47
CA SER A 484 -8.34 1.14 -61.11
C SER A 484 -9.49 0.31 -60.54
N ARG A 485 -9.24 -0.93 -60.10
CA ARG A 485 -10.25 -1.78 -59.47
C ARG A 485 -10.76 -1.19 -58.15
N PHE A 486 -9.94 -0.41 -57.43
CA PHE A 486 -10.36 0.30 -56.22
C PHE A 486 -11.24 1.55 -56.50
N GLN A 487 -11.29 2.04 -57.74
CA GLN A 487 -12.15 3.18 -58.14
C GLN A 487 -13.57 2.77 -58.55
N SER A 488 -13.80 1.48 -58.85
CA SER A 488 -15.05 0.97 -59.41
C SER A 488 -16.21 0.93 -58.39
N LYS A 489 -16.78 2.10 -58.07
CA LYS A 489 -18.10 2.21 -57.41
C LYS A 489 -19.26 2.47 -58.39
N ASP A 490 -18.99 2.68 -59.68
CA ASP A 490 -19.97 3.17 -60.65
C ASP A 490 -20.46 2.16 -61.73
N LEU A 491 -20.24 0.85 -61.59
CA LEU A 491 -20.84 -0.13 -62.50
C LEU A 491 -21.51 -1.28 -61.73
N PRO A 492 -22.85 -1.32 -61.65
CA PRO A 492 -23.57 -2.52 -61.23
C PRO A 492 -23.48 -3.53 -62.38
N ILE A 493 -22.45 -4.35 -62.40
CA ILE A 493 -22.43 -5.52 -63.28
C ILE A 493 -23.27 -6.60 -62.58
N LEU A 494 -24.52 -6.73 -63.05
CA LEU A 494 -25.28 -7.97 -62.91
C LEU A 494 -24.48 -9.09 -63.57
N SER A 495 -23.67 -9.81 -62.80
CA SER A 495 -23.26 -11.16 -63.18
C SER A 495 -24.43 -12.09 -62.86
N SER A 496 -24.83 -12.87 -63.86
CA SER A 496 -25.94 -13.83 -63.82
C SER A 496 -25.68 -15.05 -62.93
N ASP A 497 -24.82 -14.94 -61.91
CA ASP A 497 -24.39 -16.06 -61.05
C ASP A 497 -24.36 -15.72 -59.55
N GLY A 498 -25.11 -14.69 -59.13
CA GLY A 498 -25.42 -14.46 -57.70
C GLY A 498 -24.22 -14.21 -56.77
N THR A 499 -23.05 -13.87 -57.30
CA THR A 499 -21.84 -13.58 -56.50
C THR A 499 -21.56 -12.08 -56.48
N GLU A 500 -21.60 -11.49 -55.28
CA GLU A 500 -21.52 -10.05 -55.04
C GLU A 500 -20.20 -9.41 -55.54
N ALA A 501 -20.33 -8.22 -56.14
CA ALA A 501 -19.34 -7.47 -56.89
C ALA A 501 -18.17 -6.84 -56.08
N SER A 502 -17.80 -7.39 -54.92
CA SER A 502 -16.56 -7.06 -54.19
C SER A 502 -15.34 -7.88 -54.66
N ALA A 503 -15.53 -8.84 -55.57
CA ALA A 503 -14.56 -9.92 -55.83
C ALA A 503 -13.32 -9.53 -56.66
N GLY A 504 -13.30 -8.35 -57.32
CA GLY A 504 -12.26 -8.00 -58.29
C GLY A 504 -10.98 -7.38 -57.70
N SER A 505 -11.08 -6.46 -56.73
CA SER A 505 -9.90 -5.75 -56.21
C SER A 505 -9.21 -6.53 -55.08
N ALA A 506 -7.92 -6.26 -54.88
CA ALA A 506 -7.20 -6.82 -53.73
C ALA A 506 -7.84 -6.39 -52.41
N ALA A 507 -7.78 -7.27 -51.41
CA ALA A 507 -8.19 -6.98 -50.04
C ALA A 507 -7.31 -5.87 -49.43
N LEU A 508 -6.00 -5.97 -49.64
CA LEU A 508 -5.02 -4.97 -49.23
C LEU A 508 -3.97 -4.86 -50.33
N LEU A 509 -3.64 -3.63 -50.72
CA LEU A 509 -2.57 -3.29 -51.65
C LEU A 509 -1.53 -2.43 -50.91
N LEU A 510 -0.31 -2.94 -50.76
CA LEU A 510 0.80 -2.20 -50.15
C LEU A 510 1.81 -1.80 -51.24
N MET A 511 1.96 -0.49 -51.45
CA MET A 511 2.91 0.08 -52.41
C MET A 511 4.15 0.61 -51.69
N GLY A 512 5.35 0.34 -52.20
CA GLY A 512 6.59 0.98 -51.74
C GLY A 512 6.88 2.25 -52.52
N ALA A 513 7.09 3.38 -51.83
CA ALA A 513 7.52 4.61 -52.50
C ALA A 513 8.85 4.36 -53.26
N PRO A 514 8.99 4.85 -54.50
CA PRO A 514 10.09 4.48 -55.41
C PRO A 514 11.43 5.17 -55.07
N GLY A 515 11.63 5.55 -53.81
CA GLY A 515 12.67 6.49 -53.40
C GLY A 515 14.09 5.94 -53.47
N LEU A 516 14.35 4.70 -53.02
CA LEU A 516 15.70 4.11 -53.10
C LEU A 516 16.16 3.95 -54.56
N TRP A 517 15.25 3.54 -55.44
CA TRP A 517 15.50 3.43 -56.88
C TRP A 517 15.68 4.78 -57.55
N SER A 518 14.83 5.76 -57.23
CA SER A 518 14.94 7.13 -57.73
C SER A 518 16.28 7.75 -57.31
N ALA A 519 16.67 7.63 -56.04
CA ALA A 519 17.95 8.16 -55.54
C ALA A 519 19.16 7.52 -56.21
N ARG A 520 19.12 6.21 -56.47
CA ARG A 520 20.25 5.46 -57.03
C ARG A 520 20.37 5.57 -58.56
N ASN A 521 19.24 5.49 -59.27
CA ASN A 521 19.21 5.35 -60.73
C ASN A 521 18.73 6.63 -61.43
N GLY A 522 18.09 7.55 -60.72
CA GLY A 522 17.55 8.79 -61.30
C GLY A 522 18.58 9.90 -61.52
N GLY A 523 19.84 9.72 -61.09
CA GLY A 523 20.89 10.73 -61.25
C GLY A 523 20.55 12.06 -60.57
N GLU A 524 20.66 13.16 -61.31
CA GLU A 524 20.25 14.50 -60.89
C GLU A 524 18.72 14.69 -60.94
N ASP A 525 18.03 13.95 -61.82
CA ASP A 525 16.56 13.99 -61.98
C ASP A 525 15.83 13.06 -60.97
N TYR A 526 16.50 12.62 -59.91
CA TYR A 526 15.95 11.69 -58.93
C TYR A 526 14.60 12.17 -58.35
N PHE A 527 14.50 13.47 -58.03
CA PHE A 527 13.30 14.02 -57.40
C PHE A 527 12.14 14.22 -58.38
N PRO A 528 12.32 14.80 -59.59
CA PRO A 528 11.27 14.82 -60.62
C PRO A 528 10.70 13.44 -60.97
N VAL A 529 11.56 12.42 -61.09
CA VAL A 529 11.11 11.04 -61.38
C VAL A 529 10.29 10.50 -60.22
N PHE A 530 10.79 10.60 -58.98
CA PHE A 530 10.06 10.22 -57.77
C PHE A 530 8.69 10.90 -57.67
N LYS A 531 8.68 12.23 -57.86
CA LYS A 531 7.47 13.05 -57.79
C LYS A 531 6.43 12.59 -58.80
N ARG A 532 6.83 12.37 -60.07
CA ARG A 532 5.91 11.91 -61.12
C ARG A 532 5.24 10.58 -60.77
N SER A 533 5.99 9.64 -60.19
CA SER A 533 5.44 8.35 -59.75
C SER A 533 4.42 8.51 -58.62
N ILE A 534 4.73 9.31 -57.60
CA ILE A 534 3.80 9.56 -56.48
C ILE A 534 2.56 10.34 -56.92
N ASP A 535 2.73 11.38 -57.76
CA ASP A 535 1.63 12.13 -58.36
C ASP A 535 0.73 11.24 -59.23
N GLY A 536 1.28 10.17 -59.84
CA GLY A 536 0.53 9.19 -60.63
C GLY A 536 -0.40 8.28 -59.80
N VAL A 537 -0.01 7.92 -58.57
CA VAL A 537 -0.82 7.05 -57.69
C VAL A 537 -1.75 7.83 -56.75
N THR A 538 -1.42 9.09 -56.42
CA THR A 538 -2.20 9.95 -55.52
C THR A 538 -3.69 10.07 -55.89
N PRO A 539 -4.10 10.14 -57.18
CA PRO A 539 -5.51 10.17 -57.58
C PRO A 539 -6.33 8.95 -57.19
N TYR A 540 -5.69 7.84 -56.79
CA TYR A 540 -6.35 6.62 -56.31
C TYR A 540 -6.51 6.61 -54.78
N LEU A 541 -5.87 7.55 -54.07
CA LEU A 541 -5.89 7.69 -52.60
C LEU A 541 -6.93 8.74 -52.15
N ARG A 542 -8.20 8.56 -52.56
CA ARG A 542 -9.29 9.56 -52.37
C ARG A 542 -10.12 9.40 -51.10
N ASN A 543 -10.07 8.23 -50.45
CA ASN A 543 -10.86 7.94 -49.26
C ASN A 543 -9.93 7.79 -48.07
N ALA A 544 -10.03 8.67 -47.08
CA ALA A 544 -9.14 8.61 -45.92
C ALA A 544 -9.24 7.24 -45.24
N VAL A 545 -8.08 6.71 -44.86
CA VAL A 545 -7.99 5.45 -44.10
C VAL A 545 -8.75 5.64 -42.78
N SER A 546 -9.81 4.86 -42.61
CA SER A 546 -10.66 4.86 -41.44
C SER A 546 -11.09 3.43 -41.14
N SER A 547 -11.49 3.16 -39.90
CA SER A 547 -12.03 1.83 -39.61
C SER A 547 -13.37 1.67 -40.35
N SER A 548 -13.68 0.45 -40.80
CA SER A 548 -15.00 0.17 -41.38
C SER A 548 -16.06 0.28 -40.27
N HIS A 549 -16.79 1.39 -40.23
CA HIS A 549 -17.82 1.67 -39.22
C HIS A 549 -19.14 1.00 -39.61
N GLY A 550 -19.58 -0.01 -38.85
CA GLY A 550 -20.85 -0.68 -39.13
C GLY A 550 -21.19 -1.82 -38.16
N ARG A 551 -22.48 -2.09 -37.99
CA ARG A 551 -23.01 -3.13 -37.09
C ARG A 551 -22.78 -4.50 -37.74
N LYS A 552 -21.96 -5.35 -37.11
CA LYS A 552 -21.68 -6.75 -37.51
C LYS A 552 -21.11 -6.90 -38.94
N LEU A 553 -19.86 -6.49 -39.16
CA LEU A 553 -19.17 -6.73 -40.43
C LEU A 553 -18.42 -8.07 -40.35
N SER A 554 -18.75 -9.00 -41.26
CA SER A 554 -17.91 -10.18 -41.52
C SER A 554 -16.60 -9.74 -42.18
N TYR A 555 -15.55 -10.58 -42.16
CA TYR A 555 -14.28 -10.25 -42.83
C TYR A 555 -14.45 -9.91 -44.33
N ASN A 556 -15.47 -10.48 -44.97
CA ASN A 556 -15.81 -10.21 -46.36
C ASN A 556 -16.43 -8.82 -46.60
N ASP A 557 -17.06 -8.24 -45.59
CA ASP A 557 -17.75 -6.95 -45.67
C ASP A 557 -16.79 -5.76 -45.39
N ILE A 558 -15.53 -6.06 -45.03
CA ILE A 558 -14.51 -5.06 -44.71
C ILE A 558 -14.00 -4.40 -45.99
N SER A 559 -13.97 -3.07 -45.98
CA SER A 559 -13.48 -2.27 -47.10
C SER A 559 -12.02 -2.58 -47.47
N ASN A 560 -11.78 -2.69 -48.78
CA ASN A 560 -10.44 -2.89 -49.36
C ASN A 560 -9.54 -1.68 -49.10
N GLN A 561 -8.29 -1.94 -48.71
CA GLN A 561 -7.34 -0.93 -48.25
C GLN A 561 -6.16 -0.77 -49.20
N VAL A 562 -5.71 0.47 -49.40
CA VAL A 562 -4.49 0.79 -50.14
C VAL A 562 -3.56 1.51 -49.17
N LEU A 563 -2.31 1.08 -49.06
CA LEU A 563 -1.30 1.70 -48.22
C LEU A 563 -0.05 2.01 -49.06
N LEU A 564 0.61 3.11 -48.72
CA LEU A 564 1.86 3.54 -49.33
C LEU A 564 2.94 3.61 -48.25
N ALA A 565 3.95 2.74 -48.34
CA ALA A 565 5.12 2.80 -47.49
C ALA A 565 5.98 4.03 -47.86
N PRO A 566 6.57 4.72 -46.88
CA PRO A 566 7.41 5.89 -47.12
C PRO A 566 8.72 5.51 -47.81
N VAL A 567 9.52 6.50 -48.17
CA VAL A 567 10.88 6.23 -48.63
C VAL A 567 11.69 5.72 -47.45
N HIS A 568 12.11 4.46 -47.53
CA HIS A 568 12.88 3.79 -46.50
C HIS A 568 14.22 4.51 -46.26
N ILE A 569 14.58 4.72 -44.99
CA ILE A 569 15.82 5.39 -44.57
C ILE A 569 16.93 4.33 -44.37
N PRO A 570 18.01 4.31 -45.17
CA PRO A 570 19.05 3.30 -45.00
C PRO A 570 19.93 3.52 -43.75
N ALA A 571 20.53 2.45 -43.24
CA ALA A 571 21.62 2.53 -42.27
C ALA A 571 22.93 2.95 -42.97
N TYR A 572 23.16 4.26 -43.06
CA TYR A 572 24.28 4.85 -43.82
C TYR A 572 25.68 4.38 -43.40
N ASN A 573 25.84 3.87 -42.18
CA ASN A 573 27.08 3.28 -41.68
C ASN A 573 27.35 1.86 -42.20
N LYS A 574 26.32 1.13 -42.62
CA LYS A 574 26.40 -0.24 -43.16
C LYS A 574 26.38 -0.29 -44.70
N LEU A 575 26.16 0.85 -45.37
CA LEU A 575 26.14 0.91 -46.83
C LEU A 575 27.54 0.74 -47.43
N SER A 576 27.62 0.04 -48.57
CA SER A 576 28.83 0.02 -49.40
C SER A 576 29.16 1.41 -49.97
N SER A 577 30.43 1.66 -50.30
CA SER A 577 30.89 2.99 -50.76
C SER A 577 30.10 3.52 -51.96
N SER A 578 29.80 2.67 -52.94
CA SER A 578 28.97 3.04 -54.10
C SER A 578 27.55 3.43 -53.70
N ARG A 579 26.90 2.64 -52.82
CA ARG A 579 25.54 2.92 -52.35
C ARG A 579 25.49 4.19 -51.50
N LYS A 580 26.48 4.39 -50.63
CA LYS A 580 26.59 5.57 -49.76
C LYS A 580 26.70 6.88 -50.54
N HIS A 581 27.35 6.86 -51.71
CA HIS A 581 27.43 8.03 -52.59
C HIS A 581 26.09 8.35 -53.27
N SER A 582 25.39 7.31 -53.76
CA SER A 582 24.10 7.48 -54.47
C SER A 582 22.89 7.73 -53.54
N LEU A 583 22.82 7.03 -52.40
CA LEU A 583 21.75 7.09 -51.41
C LEU A 583 22.10 8.11 -50.31
N SER A 584 22.20 9.39 -50.67
CA SER A 584 22.54 10.42 -49.67
C SER A 584 21.36 10.72 -48.73
N PRO A 585 21.63 11.08 -47.46
CA PRO A 585 20.58 11.48 -46.51
C PRO A 585 19.70 12.62 -47.03
N GLU A 586 20.29 13.58 -47.73
CA GLU A 586 19.60 14.74 -48.30
C GLU A 586 18.57 14.35 -49.36
N LYS A 587 18.92 13.43 -50.29
CA LYS A 587 17.99 12.92 -51.30
C LYS A 587 16.80 12.22 -50.65
N ILE A 588 17.05 11.34 -49.69
CA ILE A 588 16.01 10.58 -48.97
C ILE A 588 15.10 11.50 -48.16
N GLN A 589 15.66 12.45 -47.41
CA GLN A 589 14.88 13.42 -46.63
C GLN A 589 14.03 14.32 -47.51
N THR A 590 14.51 14.73 -48.68
CA THR A 590 13.76 15.57 -49.63
C THR A 590 12.52 14.83 -50.15
N MET A 591 12.67 13.55 -50.50
CA MET A 591 11.54 12.73 -50.96
C MET A 591 10.53 12.44 -49.83
N ASN A 592 10.98 12.08 -48.63
CA ASN A 592 10.08 11.89 -47.49
C ASN A 592 9.35 13.18 -47.09
N ARG A 593 10.05 14.32 -47.10
CA ARG A 593 9.43 15.63 -46.85
C ARG A 593 8.32 15.92 -47.85
N TYR A 594 8.48 15.53 -49.11
CA TYR A 594 7.41 15.67 -50.09
C TYR A 594 6.18 14.78 -49.77
N LEU A 595 6.40 13.53 -49.31
CA LEU A 595 5.32 12.66 -48.85
C LEU A 595 4.55 13.27 -47.66
N ASP A 596 5.25 13.90 -46.71
CA ASP A 596 4.63 14.57 -45.56
C ASP A 596 3.70 15.74 -45.98
N HIS A 597 4.00 16.39 -47.12
CA HIS A 597 3.23 17.51 -47.65
C HIS A 597 2.09 17.10 -48.59
N LEU A 598 1.85 15.80 -48.81
CA LEU A 598 0.69 15.33 -49.57
C LEU A 598 -0.64 15.80 -48.93
N PRO A 599 -1.74 15.91 -49.69
CA PRO A 599 -3.06 16.22 -49.14
C PRO A 599 -3.45 15.29 -47.97
N SER A 600 -4.21 15.78 -46.98
CA SER A 600 -4.52 15.02 -45.75
C SER A 600 -5.12 13.63 -45.99
N VAL A 601 -5.96 13.51 -47.02
CA VAL A 601 -6.57 12.24 -47.42
C VAL A 601 -5.50 11.26 -47.93
N ALA A 602 -4.67 11.67 -48.89
CA ALA A 602 -3.59 10.83 -49.41
C ALA A 602 -2.56 10.49 -48.31
N ARG A 603 -2.26 11.44 -47.43
CA ARG A 603 -1.36 11.25 -46.28
C ARG A 603 -1.86 10.16 -45.31
N SER A 604 -3.17 9.98 -45.15
CA SER A 604 -3.71 8.93 -44.28
C SER A 604 -3.39 7.49 -44.75
N HIS A 605 -3.02 7.31 -46.03
CA HIS A 605 -2.56 6.03 -46.57
C HIS A 605 -1.07 5.78 -46.35
N LEU A 606 -0.31 6.78 -45.87
CA LEU A 606 1.13 6.64 -45.66
C LEU A 606 1.42 5.85 -44.39
N ALA A 607 2.15 4.76 -44.52
CA ALA A 607 2.64 3.96 -43.39
C ALA A 607 3.97 4.53 -42.85
N MET A 608 3.99 5.80 -42.46
CA MET A 608 5.18 6.49 -41.92
C MET A 608 5.80 5.75 -40.72
N VAL A 609 5.00 4.96 -40.01
CA VAL A 609 5.40 4.08 -38.91
C VAL A 609 6.56 3.16 -39.30
N TYR A 610 6.72 2.79 -40.57
CA TYR A 610 7.85 1.97 -41.00
C TYR A 610 9.18 2.71 -40.81
N ASN A 611 9.23 4.01 -41.08
CA ASN A 611 10.40 4.84 -40.82
C ASN A 611 10.55 5.12 -39.31
N GLU A 612 9.46 5.36 -38.58
CA GLU A 612 9.49 5.51 -37.11
C GLU A 612 10.12 4.31 -36.41
N MET A 613 9.67 3.11 -36.75
CA MET A 613 10.20 1.86 -36.19
C MET A 613 11.72 1.75 -36.42
N THR A 614 12.24 2.31 -37.52
CA THR A 614 13.66 2.21 -37.87
C THR A 614 14.54 3.34 -37.34
N ARG A 615 13.96 4.48 -36.92
CA ARG A 615 14.69 5.73 -36.61
C ARG A 615 15.78 5.56 -35.55
N HIS A 616 15.54 4.70 -34.56
CA HIS A 616 16.47 4.45 -33.44
C HIS A 616 16.94 2.99 -33.34
N ALA A 617 16.73 2.17 -34.38
CA ALA A 617 16.96 0.73 -34.37
C ALA A 617 18.07 0.30 -35.35
N GLN A 618 19.31 0.77 -35.18
CA GLN A 618 20.42 0.45 -36.10
C GLN A 618 20.79 -1.05 -36.15
N ASN A 619 20.57 -1.74 -35.04
CA ASN A 619 20.66 -3.19 -34.85
C ASN A 619 19.58 -3.98 -35.61
N ALA A 620 18.47 -3.36 -36.04
CA ALA A 620 17.45 -4.02 -36.86
C ALA A 620 17.92 -4.28 -38.31
N TYR A 621 18.92 -3.53 -38.79
CA TYR A 621 19.44 -3.63 -40.15
C TYR A 621 20.42 -4.79 -40.32
N MET A 622 20.26 -5.54 -41.40
CA MET A 622 21.24 -6.50 -41.92
C MET A 622 22.51 -5.77 -42.38
N GLU A 623 23.56 -6.53 -42.71
CA GLU A 623 24.88 -6.01 -43.10
C GLU A 623 24.86 -5.08 -44.31
N ASN A 624 23.87 -5.19 -45.20
CA ASN A 624 23.77 -4.35 -46.39
C ASN A 624 23.19 -2.95 -46.15
N GLY A 625 22.72 -2.67 -44.92
CA GLY A 625 22.17 -1.38 -44.51
C GLY A 625 20.85 -0.95 -45.16
N ILE A 626 20.18 -1.84 -45.92
CA ILE A 626 18.90 -1.57 -46.61
C ILE A 626 17.82 -2.56 -46.19
N HIS A 627 18.19 -3.77 -45.78
CA HIS A 627 17.27 -4.84 -45.42
C HIS A 627 17.28 -5.07 -43.90
N MET A 628 16.15 -5.46 -43.32
CA MET A 628 16.02 -5.72 -41.87
C MET A 628 15.95 -7.21 -41.55
N HIS A 629 16.22 -7.53 -40.29
CA HIS A 629 15.96 -8.86 -39.71
C HIS A 629 14.46 -9.16 -39.64
N GLU A 630 14.13 -10.46 -39.68
CA GLU A 630 12.78 -10.96 -39.93
C GLU A 630 11.75 -10.52 -38.88
N GLY A 631 12.10 -10.64 -37.59
CA GLY A 631 11.22 -10.26 -36.48
C GLY A 631 10.78 -8.78 -36.52
N PHE A 632 11.55 -7.92 -37.20
CA PHE A 632 11.21 -6.53 -37.42
C PHE A 632 10.21 -6.35 -38.57
N THR A 633 10.46 -6.99 -39.71
CA THR A 633 9.57 -6.92 -40.91
C THR A 633 8.18 -7.50 -40.65
N GLU A 634 8.07 -8.44 -39.72
CA GLU A 634 6.78 -8.93 -39.21
C GLU A 634 5.92 -7.82 -38.60
N ARG A 635 6.52 -6.84 -37.91
CA ARG A 635 5.75 -5.74 -37.31
C ARG A 635 5.19 -4.78 -38.37
N TRP A 636 5.85 -4.68 -39.53
CA TRP A 636 5.35 -3.88 -40.66
C TRP A 636 4.09 -4.47 -41.27
N ILE A 637 4.04 -5.78 -41.46
CA ILE A 637 2.82 -6.43 -41.95
C ILE A 637 1.72 -6.40 -40.89
N ASP A 638 2.03 -6.57 -39.60
CA ASP A 638 1.05 -6.43 -38.52
C ASP A 638 0.40 -5.03 -38.54
N ALA A 639 1.16 -3.93 -38.73
CA ALA A 639 0.59 -2.59 -38.85
C ALA A 639 -0.41 -2.47 -40.02
N ALA A 640 -0.09 -3.07 -41.17
CA ALA A 640 -0.98 -3.07 -42.34
C ALA A 640 -2.25 -3.93 -42.12
N LEU A 641 -2.11 -5.09 -41.46
CA LEU A 641 -3.24 -5.94 -41.09
C LEU A 641 -4.15 -5.24 -40.08
N ASN A 642 -3.59 -4.49 -39.12
CA ASN A 642 -4.38 -3.74 -38.15
C ASN A 642 -5.29 -2.70 -38.83
N VAL A 643 -4.86 -2.08 -39.93
CA VAL A 643 -5.71 -1.14 -40.68
C VAL A 643 -6.93 -1.81 -41.28
N ARG A 644 -6.79 -3.03 -41.82
CA ARG A 644 -7.88 -3.74 -42.50
C ARG A 644 -8.66 -4.67 -41.56
N CYS A 645 -7.97 -5.60 -40.92
CA CYS A 645 -8.56 -6.79 -40.31
C CYS A 645 -9.12 -6.54 -38.89
N ASN A 646 -8.72 -5.46 -38.20
CA ASN A 646 -9.14 -5.21 -36.82
C ASN A 646 -10.67 -5.10 -36.68
N ALA A 647 -11.37 -4.54 -37.67
CA ALA A 647 -12.82 -4.44 -37.66
C ALA A 647 -13.51 -5.82 -37.57
N GLY A 648 -12.94 -6.86 -38.20
CA GLY A 648 -13.47 -8.22 -38.17
C GLY A 648 -13.10 -9.02 -36.91
N LEU A 649 -11.95 -8.73 -36.29
CA LEU A 649 -11.55 -9.36 -35.02
C LEU A 649 -12.43 -8.93 -33.84
N VAL A 650 -12.86 -7.67 -33.84
CA VAL A 650 -13.84 -7.14 -32.86
C VAL A 650 -15.13 -7.99 -32.87
N TRP A 651 -15.53 -8.49 -34.04
CA TRP A 651 -16.70 -9.35 -34.21
C TRP A 651 -16.48 -10.79 -33.72
N HIS A 652 -15.29 -11.36 -33.91
CA HIS A 652 -14.95 -12.75 -33.54
C HIS A 652 -14.59 -12.95 -32.05
N GLY A 653 -14.96 -12.01 -31.18
CA GLY A 653 -14.87 -12.18 -29.72
C GLY A 653 -13.73 -11.44 -29.03
N GLN A 654 -12.88 -10.70 -29.75
CA GLN A 654 -11.83 -9.84 -29.18
C GLN A 654 -12.32 -8.40 -28.91
N LEU A 655 -13.63 -8.24 -28.64
CA LEU A 655 -14.27 -6.95 -28.38
C LEU A 655 -13.53 -6.18 -27.27
N ASN A 656 -13.24 -4.90 -27.53
CA ASN A 656 -12.55 -3.96 -26.62
C ASN A 656 -11.08 -4.28 -26.31
N GLN A 657 -10.54 -5.42 -26.72
CA GLN A 657 -9.10 -5.72 -26.59
C GLN A 657 -8.33 -4.98 -27.68
N ILE A 658 -8.84 -4.98 -28.91
CA ILE A 658 -8.24 -4.23 -30.01
C ILE A 658 -8.71 -2.78 -29.96
N THR A 659 -7.77 -1.83 -30.08
CA THR A 659 -8.09 -0.40 -29.92
C THR A 659 -7.51 0.50 -31.00
N CYS A 660 -6.47 0.07 -31.74
CA CYS A 660 -6.03 0.78 -32.95
C CYS A 660 -6.89 0.41 -34.14
N CYS A 661 -7.26 1.40 -34.95
CA CYS A 661 -8.05 1.23 -36.18
C CYS A 661 -9.28 0.31 -36.03
N ALA A 662 -9.96 0.48 -34.90
CA ALA A 662 -11.12 -0.31 -34.52
C ALA A 662 -12.19 0.61 -33.91
N GLY A 663 -13.39 0.57 -34.49
CA GLY A 663 -14.56 1.24 -33.94
C GLY A 663 -15.11 0.51 -32.73
N TYR A 664 -15.48 1.24 -31.68
CA TYR A 664 -16.27 0.65 -30.59
C TYR A 664 -17.72 0.46 -31.05
N PRO A 665 -18.36 -0.67 -30.71
CA PRO A 665 -19.74 -0.90 -31.11
C PRO A 665 -20.66 0.16 -30.51
N SER A 666 -21.69 0.56 -31.25
CA SER A 666 -22.75 1.43 -30.73
C SER A 666 -23.39 0.80 -29.49
N LEU A 667 -23.67 1.63 -28.47
CA LEU A 667 -24.36 1.23 -27.23
C LEU A 667 -25.44 0.19 -27.51
N LEU A 668 -25.32 -1.01 -26.93
CA LEU A 668 -26.43 -1.97 -26.96
C LEU A 668 -27.63 -1.33 -26.27
N GLY A 669 -28.87 -1.62 -26.70
CA GLY A 669 -30.08 -0.96 -26.20
C GLY A 669 -30.18 -0.91 -24.66
N GLY A 670 -29.68 -1.93 -23.96
CA GLY A 670 -29.59 -1.94 -22.49
C GLY A 670 -28.60 -0.92 -21.90
N GLN A 671 -27.46 -0.68 -22.54
CA GLN A 671 -26.49 0.34 -22.12
C GLN A 671 -27.02 1.76 -22.35
N ALA A 672 -27.77 1.96 -23.45
CA ALA A 672 -28.45 3.24 -23.72
C ALA A 672 -29.53 3.55 -22.68
N ILE A 673 -30.31 2.54 -22.25
CA ILE A 673 -31.31 2.67 -21.17
C ILE A 673 -30.63 2.98 -19.83
N LEU A 674 -29.52 2.32 -19.49
CA LEU A 674 -28.77 2.59 -18.27
C LEU A 674 -28.15 4.00 -18.27
N ALA A 675 -27.66 4.47 -19.42
CA ALA A 675 -27.17 5.84 -19.59
C ALA A 675 -28.31 6.86 -19.43
N LEU A 676 -29.49 6.61 -20.02
CA LEU A 676 -30.67 7.46 -19.87
C LEU A 676 -31.14 7.52 -18.40
N LEU A 677 -31.24 6.37 -17.72
CA LEU A 677 -31.53 6.27 -16.29
C LEU A 677 -30.51 7.05 -15.46
N GLY A 678 -29.23 6.98 -15.81
CA GLY A 678 -28.19 7.73 -15.13
C GLY A 678 -28.33 9.25 -15.30
N VAL A 679 -28.70 9.72 -16.49
CA VAL A 679 -29.02 11.13 -16.77
C VAL A 679 -30.27 11.59 -16.01
N ILE A 680 -31.30 10.74 -15.92
CA ILE A 680 -32.51 11.03 -15.15
C ILE A 680 -32.19 11.13 -13.66
N ILE A 681 -31.42 10.18 -13.11
CA ILE A 681 -30.98 10.20 -11.71
C ILE A 681 -30.11 11.42 -11.42
N PHE A 682 -29.21 11.80 -12.33
CA PHE A 682 -28.42 13.03 -12.22
C PHE A 682 -29.29 14.27 -12.20
N SER A 683 -30.24 14.39 -13.14
CA SER A 683 -31.15 15.53 -13.24
C SER A 683 -32.01 15.65 -11.97
N VAL A 684 -32.59 14.54 -11.50
CA VAL A 684 -33.40 14.50 -10.27
C VAL A 684 -32.56 14.81 -9.02
N ALA A 685 -31.33 14.31 -8.94
CA ALA A 685 -30.44 14.59 -7.82
C ALA A 685 -29.97 16.06 -7.79
N VAL A 686 -29.68 16.65 -8.95
CA VAL A 686 -29.32 18.07 -9.09
C VAL A 686 -30.52 18.97 -8.74
N SER A 687 -31.71 18.66 -9.25
CA SER A 687 -32.94 19.36 -8.90
C SER A 687 -33.30 19.22 -7.41
N ALA A 688 -33.11 18.04 -6.82
CA ALA A 688 -33.36 17.79 -5.39
C ALA A 688 -32.31 18.40 -4.46
N THR A 689 -31.11 18.71 -4.97
CA THR A 689 -30.04 19.36 -4.19
C THR A 689 -29.98 20.88 -4.37
N GLY A 690 -30.78 21.43 -5.31
CA GLY A 690 -30.94 22.86 -5.55
C GLY A 690 -29.65 23.52 -6.04
N ILE A 691 -29.55 23.77 -7.35
CA ILE A 691 -28.61 24.77 -7.87
C ILE A 691 -29.15 26.15 -7.47
N SER A 692 -28.89 26.58 -6.24
CA SER A 692 -29.04 27.99 -5.85
C SER A 692 -27.72 28.47 -5.30
N THR A 693 -27.03 29.23 -6.14
CA THR A 693 -26.04 30.23 -5.73
C THR A 693 -26.64 31.08 -4.61
N SER A 694 -25.88 31.19 -3.52
CA SER A 694 -26.08 32.05 -2.35
C SER A 694 -27.41 31.90 -1.59
N LEU A 695 -27.30 31.65 -0.29
CA LEU A 695 -28.37 31.88 0.69
C LEU A 695 -29.54 30.86 0.72
N SER A 696 -29.26 29.60 1.05
CA SER A 696 -30.30 28.76 1.67
C SER A 696 -29.70 27.87 2.77
N LEU A 697 -30.29 27.99 3.96
CA LEU A 697 -30.08 27.13 5.12
C LEU A 697 -30.40 25.69 4.70
N ARG A 698 -29.34 24.88 4.49
CA ARG A 698 -29.40 23.48 4.04
C ARG A 698 -30.15 22.60 5.05
N PHE A 699 -31.45 22.43 4.86
CA PHE A 699 -32.16 21.24 5.31
C PHE A 699 -31.80 20.08 4.38
N GLN A 700 -30.91 19.18 4.80
CA GLN A 700 -30.66 17.92 4.09
C GLN A 700 -31.83 16.98 4.34
N SER A 701 -32.73 16.83 3.36
CA SER A 701 -33.80 15.83 3.44
C SER A 701 -33.23 14.41 3.33
N PRO A 702 -33.83 13.39 3.97
CA PRO A 702 -33.40 11.99 3.86
C PRO A 702 -33.38 11.48 2.41
N LEU A 703 -34.29 12.01 1.57
CA LEU A 703 -34.39 11.68 0.15
C LEU A 703 -33.17 12.19 -0.64
N ALA A 704 -32.70 13.41 -0.37
CA ALA A 704 -31.53 13.98 -1.05
C ALA A 704 -30.25 13.18 -0.78
N LEU A 705 -30.11 12.63 0.42
CA LEU A 705 -28.98 11.78 0.79
C LEU A 705 -29.00 10.44 0.03
N LYS A 706 -30.17 9.80 -0.08
CA LYS A 706 -30.36 8.56 -0.86
C LYS A 706 -30.07 8.77 -2.34
N LEU A 707 -30.60 9.84 -2.93
CA LEU A 707 -30.35 10.18 -4.34
C LEU A 707 -28.86 10.44 -4.61
N ARG A 708 -28.14 11.05 -3.66
CA ARG A 708 -26.69 11.28 -3.79
C ARG A 708 -25.88 9.98 -3.80
N ALA A 709 -26.24 8.99 -2.98
CA ALA A 709 -25.57 7.69 -2.96
C ALA A 709 -25.76 6.95 -4.30
N LEU A 710 -26.99 6.91 -4.80
CA LEU A 710 -27.31 6.30 -6.09
C LEU A 710 -26.59 7.01 -7.25
N LEU A 711 -26.62 8.35 -7.26
CA LEU A 711 -25.93 9.13 -8.27
C LEU A 711 -24.43 8.85 -8.28
N THR A 712 -23.81 8.72 -7.11
CA THR A 712 -22.38 8.44 -6.99
C THR A 712 -22.02 7.12 -7.67
N ILE A 713 -22.80 6.06 -7.44
CA ILE A 713 -22.58 4.74 -8.06
C ILE A 713 -22.75 4.83 -9.59
N VAL A 714 -23.78 5.51 -10.07
CA VAL A 714 -24.04 5.72 -11.49
C VAL A 714 -22.89 6.49 -12.16
N LEU A 715 -22.40 7.56 -11.54
CA LEU A 715 -21.29 8.37 -12.08
C LEU A 715 -19.99 7.56 -12.15
N VAL A 716 -19.71 6.71 -11.16
CA VAL A 716 -18.55 5.81 -11.19
C VAL A 716 -18.68 4.80 -12.34
N ALA A 717 -19.87 4.20 -12.53
CA ALA A 717 -20.10 3.28 -13.64
C ALA A 717 -20.00 3.98 -15.01
N ALA A 718 -20.54 5.19 -15.13
CA ALA A 718 -20.44 6.00 -16.34
C ALA A 718 -18.98 6.38 -16.65
N TYR A 719 -18.19 6.74 -15.63
CA TYR A 719 -16.76 6.98 -15.80
C TYR A 719 -16.04 5.73 -16.32
N CYS A 720 -16.29 4.55 -15.74
CA CYS A 720 -15.70 3.29 -16.22
C CYS A 720 -16.08 3.00 -17.69
N PHE A 721 -17.34 3.24 -18.08
CA PHE A 721 -17.79 3.07 -19.46
C PHE A 721 -17.07 4.04 -20.42
N LEU A 722 -17.03 5.33 -20.09
CA LEU A 722 -16.36 6.35 -20.90
C LEU A 722 -14.86 6.08 -21.01
N ALA A 723 -14.24 5.62 -19.92
CA ALA A 723 -12.82 5.29 -19.87
C ALA A 723 -12.45 4.12 -20.77
N ASP A 724 -13.15 2.99 -20.63
CA ASP A 724 -12.70 1.72 -21.21
C ASP A 724 -13.48 1.33 -22.49
N ARG A 725 -14.72 1.80 -22.68
CA ARG A 725 -15.56 1.51 -23.87
C ARG A 725 -15.61 2.61 -24.92
N THR A 726 -14.73 3.60 -24.83
CA THR A 726 -14.67 4.67 -25.84
C THR A 726 -13.22 5.06 -26.14
N GLN A 727 -13.01 5.77 -27.27
CA GLN A 727 -11.71 6.33 -27.63
C GLN A 727 -11.33 7.63 -26.87
N LEU A 728 -12.08 8.01 -25.83
CA LEU A 728 -11.82 9.23 -25.03
C LEU A 728 -10.52 9.17 -24.22
N PHE A 729 -10.10 7.98 -23.83
CA PHE A 729 -8.83 7.75 -23.13
C PHE A 729 -7.88 7.02 -24.08
N ALA A 730 -6.58 7.32 -23.95
CA ALA A 730 -5.54 6.56 -24.62
C ALA A 730 -5.39 5.17 -23.98
N LYS A 731 -4.91 4.19 -24.76
CA LYS A 731 -4.61 2.85 -24.26
C LYS A 731 -3.17 2.51 -24.56
N ALA A 732 -2.56 1.77 -23.66
CA ALA A 732 -1.18 1.33 -23.79
C ALA A 732 -1.04 -0.15 -23.42
N GLU A 733 0.06 -0.75 -23.85
CA GLU A 733 0.38 -2.14 -23.54
C GLU A 733 0.97 -2.30 -22.13
N LYS A 734 0.82 -3.51 -21.59
CA LYS A 734 1.36 -3.85 -20.28
C LYS A 734 2.81 -4.30 -20.40
N HIS A 735 3.59 -3.86 -19.43
CA HIS A 735 5.00 -4.21 -19.32
C HIS A 735 5.24 -4.99 -18.04
N TYR A 736 6.15 -5.97 -18.10
CA TYR A 736 6.70 -6.60 -16.92
C TYR A 736 8.10 -6.05 -16.69
N ALA A 737 8.32 -5.47 -15.51
CA ALA A 737 9.60 -4.91 -15.10
C ALA A 737 9.88 -5.38 -13.67
N HIS A 738 10.77 -6.35 -13.55
CA HIS A 738 10.99 -7.07 -12.29
C HIS A 738 11.52 -6.14 -11.18
N GLY A 739 12.53 -5.31 -11.50
CA GLY A 739 13.13 -4.37 -10.55
C GLY A 739 12.14 -3.30 -10.08
N THR A 740 11.34 -2.74 -10.99
CA THR A 740 10.26 -1.80 -10.67
C THR A 740 9.23 -2.41 -9.73
N LEU A 741 8.81 -3.66 -9.97
CA LEU A 741 7.82 -4.33 -9.13
C LEU A 741 8.33 -4.51 -7.69
N LEU A 742 9.56 -4.99 -7.53
CA LEU A 742 10.18 -5.16 -6.22
C LEU A 742 10.41 -3.81 -5.52
N GLY A 743 10.84 -2.79 -6.25
CA GLY A 743 11.01 -1.43 -5.72
C GLY A 743 9.70 -0.83 -5.20
N LEU A 744 8.60 -1.00 -5.94
CA LEU A 744 7.27 -0.56 -5.53
C LEU A 744 6.76 -1.30 -4.29
N LEU A 745 6.97 -2.63 -4.22
CA LEU A 745 6.61 -3.40 -3.02
C LEU A 745 7.45 -2.98 -1.80
N ALA A 746 8.76 -2.82 -1.95
CA ALA A 746 9.66 -2.41 -0.89
C ALA A 746 9.34 -1.00 -0.36
N LEU A 747 9.10 -0.04 -1.25
CA LEU A 747 8.69 1.30 -0.84
C LEU A 747 7.30 1.27 -0.18
N GLY A 748 6.38 0.43 -0.67
CA GLY A 748 5.06 0.24 -0.07
C GLY A 748 5.19 -0.21 1.39
N HIS A 749 6.08 -1.16 1.65
CA HIS A 749 6.44 -1.60 3.01
C HIS A 749 7.08 -0.50 3.85
N LEU A 750 8.01 0.29 3.29
CA LEU A 750 8.65 1.40 4.00
C LEU A 750 7.63 2.47 4.44
N LEU A 751 6.75 2.87 3.53
CA LEU A 751 5.76 3.90 3.78
C LEU A 751 4.63 3.39 4.68
N ALA A 752 4.26 2.11 4.57
CA ALA A 752 3.36 1.47 5.53
C ALA A 752 3.97 1.44 6.95
N ALA A 753 5.29 1.22 7.09
CA ALA A 753 6.00 1.31 8.36
C ALA A 753 5.91 2.69 9.02
N LEU A 754 5.77 3.77 8.24
CA LEU A 754 5.48 5.12 8.78
C LEU A 754 4.05 5.26 9.31
N SER A 755 3.14 4.36 8.92
CA SER A 755 1.72 4.35 9.32
C SER A 755 1.39 3.43 10.51
N VAL A 756 2.41 2.92 11.21
CA VAL A 756 2.24 2.00 12.35
C VAL A 756 1.40 2.63 13.46
N GLN A 757 0.37 1.92 13.90
CA GLN A 757 -0.48 2.27 15.03
C GLN A 757 -0.53 1.13 16.04
N SER A 758 -0.84 1.47 17.29
CA SER A 758 -0.98 0.53 18.40
C SER A 758 -2.40 0.59 18.95
N ALA A 759 -3.08 -0.55 19.02
CA ALA A 759 -4.39 -0.70 19.63
C ALA A 759 -4.36 -0.59 21.17
N PHE A 760 -3.17 -0.52 21.80
CA PHE A 760 -3.04 -0.35 23.25
C PHE A 760 -3.60 1.00 23.75
N THR A 761 -3.65 2.02 22.91
CA THR A 761 -4.07 3.37 23.33
C THR A 761 -5.59 3.57 23.38
N GLU A 762 -6.40 2.64 22.86
CA GLU A 762 -7.84 2.84 22.71
C GLU A 762 -8.69 2.11 23.77
N ASN A 763 -8.24 0.94 24.26
CA ASN A 763 -9.06 0.10 25.15
C ASN A 763 -8.83 0.32 26.65
N GLU A 764 -7.82 1.10 27.06
CA GLU A 764 -7.53 1.31 28.49
C GLU A 764 -8.36 2.44 29.12
N GLU A 765 -8.93 3.35 28.31
CA GLU A 765 -9.72 4.49 28.81
C GLU A 765 -11.21 4.15 28.95
N THR A 766 -11.73 3.20 28.17
CA THR A 766 -13.11 2.70 28.22
C THR A 766 -13.29 1.49 29.16
N ASN A 767 -12.34 0.55 29.21
CA ASN A 767 -12.49 -0.67 30.04
C ASN A 767 -12.13 -0.48 31.52
N ARG A 768 -11.60 0.67 31.94
CA ARG A 768 -11.35 0.93 33.38
C ARG A 768 -12.60 1.30 34.18
N ILE A 769 -13.74 1.55 33.51
CA ILE A 769 -15.00 1.93 34.17
C ILE A 769 -15.89 0.70 34.42
N THR A 770 -15.63 -0.44 33.78
CA THR A 770 -16.43 -1.65 33.96
C THR A 770 -15.55 -2.91 34.02
N THR A 771 -15.60 -3.57 35.18
CA THR A 771 -15.13 -4.94 35.49
C THR A 771 -13.67 -5.16 35.94
N ASP A 772 -13.53 -5.55 37.21
CA ASP A 772 -12.37 -6.20 37.84
C ASP A 772 -12.15 -7.63 37.27
N ASN A 773 -11.71 -7.76 36.02
CA ASN A 773 -11.24 -9.06 35.50
C ASN A 773 -10.05 -8.89 34.53
N PRO A 774 -8.81 -9.20 34.94
CA PRO A 774 -7.61 -9.00 34.12
C PRO A 774 -7.31 -10.15 33.14
N ARG A 775 -8.34 -10.81 32.59
CA ARG A 775 -8.18 -11.89 31.60
C ARG A 775 -9.04 -11.64 30.36
N GLN A 776 -8.62 -10.68 29.53
CA GLN A 776 -9.11 -10.59 28.15
C GLN A 776 -8.65 -11.81 27.36
N SER A 777 -9.60 -12.59 26.85
CA SER A 777 -9.35 -13.78 26.04
C SER A 777 -8.54 -13.44 24.78
N VAL A 778 -7.57 -14.29 24.46
CA VAL A 778 -6.72 -14.16 23.28
C VAL A 778 -7.55 -14.39 22.01
N ARG A 779 -7.93 -13.31 21.32
CA ARG A 779 -8.68 -13.37 20.05
C ARG A 779 -7.75 -13.68 18.87
N LEU A 780 -8.06 -14.74 18.11
CA LEU A 780 -7.44 -15.04 16.81
C LEU A 780 -7.91 -13.99 15.78
N LEU A 781 -6.97 -13.39 15.06
CA LEU A 781 -7.16 -12.39 13.99
C LEU A 781 -8.19 -11.26 14.31
N PRO A 782 -7.82 -10.27 15.14
CA PRO A 782 -8.63 -9.05 15.34
C PRO A 782 -8.94 -8.30 14.02
N GLN A 783 -10.05 -7.56 13.99
CA GLN A 783 -10.55 -6.89 12.78
C GLN A 783 -9.53 -5.95 12.13
N HIS A 784 -8.77 -5.18 12.93
CA HIS A 784 -7.72 -4.30 12.40
C HIS A 784 -6.60 -5.06 11.69
N ILE A 785 -6.26 -6.27 12.16
CA ILE A 785 -5.26 -7.15 11.53
C ILE A 785 -5.84 -7.79 10.26
N ALA A 786 -7.10 -8.23 10.30
CA ALA A 786 -7.76 -8.77 9.11
C ALA A 786 -7.81 -7.74 7.98
N ASN A 787 -8.24 -6.51 8.29
CA ASN A 787 -8.27 -5.40 7.34
C ASN A 787 -6.85 -5.03 6.84
N GLU A 788 -5.85 -5.03 7.72
CA GLU A 788 -4.44 -4.82 7.34
C GLU A 788 -3.97 -5.86 6.32
N TRP A 789 -4.22 -7.14 6.61
CA TRP A 789 -3.84 -8.25 5.75
C TRP A 789 -4.56 -8.17 4.39
N GLN A 790 -5.87 -7.91 4.40
CA GLN A 790 -6.64 -7.66 3.18
C GLN A 790 -6.07 -6.49 2.36
N GLY A 791 -5.67 -5.40 3.02
CA GLY A 791 -5.04 -4.26 2.38
C GLY A 791 -3.74 -4.61 1.69
N TRP A 792 -2.85 -5.36 2.35
CA TRP A 792 -1.60 -5.83 1.76
C TRP A 792 -1.84 -6.69 0.53
N MET A 793 -2.70 -7.69 0.65
CA MET A 793 -3.06 -8.57 -0.47
C MET A 793 -3.65 -7.78 -1.62
N HIS A 794 -4.49 -6.79 -1.32
CA HIS A 794 -5.09 -5.93 -2.34
C HIS A 794 -4.04 -5.08 -3.08
N ILE A 795 -3.12 -4.43 -2.36
CA ILE A 795 -2.01 -3.67 -2.96
C ILE A 795 -1.18 -4.58 -3.88
N THR A 796 -0.82 -5.77 -3.41
CA THR A 796 -0.07 -6.75 -4.19
C THR A 796 -0.82 -7.15 -5.46
N LEU A 797 -2.11 -7.47 -5.36
CA LEU A 797 -2.94 -7.84 -6.52
C LEU A 797 -3.04 -6.71 -7.55
N LEU A 798 -3.17 -5.45 -7.10
CA LEU A 798 -3.20 -4.29 -8.00
C LEU A 798 -1.87 -4.13 -8.75
N LEU A 799 -0.74 -4.23 -8.05
CA LEU A 799 0.60 -4.09 -8.65
C LEU A 799 0.90 -5.21 -9.65
N LEU A 800 0.60 -6.47 -9.28
CA LEU A 800 0.80 -7.62 -10.17
C LEU A 800 -0.04 -7.52 -11.45
N ARG A 801 -1.29 -7.06 -11.35
CA ARG A 801 -2.20 -6.90 -12.50
C ARG A 801 -1.92 -5.66 -13.33
N PHE A 802 -1.27 -4.65 -12.77
CA PHE A 802 -0.81 -3.48 -13.52
C PHE A 802 0.30 -3.86 -14.51
N GLN A 803 1.13 -4.84 -14.15
CA GLN A 803 2.19 -5.36 -15.02
C GLN A 803 1.73 -6.55 -15.85
N ASN A 804 2.48 -6.88 -16.92
CA ASN A 804 2.23 -8.08 -17.73
C ASN A 804 2.80 -9.34 -17.07
N THR A 805 2.19 -9.78 -15.98
CA THR A 805 2.66 -10.94 -15.20
C THR A 805 2.07 -12.27 -15.66
N ASN A 806 1.40 -12.30 -16.82
CA ASN A 806 0.67 -13.50 -17.26
C ASN A 806 1.62 -14.70 -17.37
N GLU A 807 2.76 -14.59 -18.03
CA GLU A 807 3.68 -15.73 -18.23
C GLU A 807 4.59 -16.01 -17.04
N VAL A 808 4.50 -15.19 -15.99
CA VAL A 808 5.40 -15.23 -14.84
C VAL A 808 4.81 -16.11 -13.73
N LEU A 809 5.36 -17.31 -13.56
CA LEU A 809 4.81 -18.31 -12.64
C LEU A 809 4.75 -17.85 -11.18
N TRP A 810 5.80 -17.20 -10.66
CA TRP A 810 5.82 -16.73 -9.27
C TRP A 810 4.74 -15.68 -8.99
N ALA A 811 4.41 -14.86 -10.00
CA ALA A 811 3.37 -13.83 -9.91
C ALA A 811 1.97 -14.45 -9.96
N TYR A 812 1.77 -15.48 -10.79
CA TYR A 812 0.56 -16.31 -10.77
C TYR A 812 0.36 -16.95 -9.40
N ALA A 813 1.40 -17.57 -8.86
CA ALA A 813 1.38 -18.16 -7.53
C ALA A 813 0.96 -17.14 -6.47
N LEU A 814 1.55 -15.93 -6.49
CA LEU A 814 1.28 -14.89 -5.48
C LEU A 814 -0.14 -14.38 -5.56
N THR A 815 -0.64 -14.21 -6.78
CA THR A 815 -2.04 -13.90 -7.03
C THR A 815 -2.96 -14.94 -6.40
N ARG A 816 -2.68 -16.24 -6.63
CA ARG A 816 -3.47 -17.36 -6.08
C ARG A 816 -3.44 -17.38 -4.56
N LEU A 817 -2.27 -17.23 -3.93
CA LEU A 817 -2.14 -17.20 -2.46
C LEU A 817 -2.89 -16.04 -1.82
N CYS A 818 -2.87 -14.85 -2.44
CA CYS A 818 -3.67 -13.71 -2.00
C CYS A 818 -5.18 -14.01 -2.06
N ILE A 819 -5.66 -14.62 -3.14
CA ILE A 819 -7.08 -14.99 -3.29
C ILE A 819 -7.51 -16.02 -2.24
N SER A 820 -6.72 -17.07 -2.02
CA SER A 820 -6.99 -18.08 -0.99
C SER A 820 -7.05 -17.48 0.41
N SER A 821 -6.21 -16.51 0.70
CA SER A 821 -6.21 -15.78 1.96
C SER A 821 -7.46 -14.90 2.13
N PHE A 822 -7.94 -14.24 1.07
CA PHE A 822 -9.23 -13.54 1.08
C PHE A 822 -10.41 -14.48 1.37
N VAL A 823 -10.41 -15.66 0.75
CA VAL A 823 -11.40 -16.71 1.00
C VAL A 823 -11.37 -17.17 2.45
N PHE A 824 -10.19 -17.47 2.99
CA PHE A 824 -10.00 -17.85 4.40
C PHE A 824 -10.54 -16.79 5.37
N ILE A 825 -10.15 -15.51 5.18
CA ILE A 825 -10.58 -14.40 6.05
C ILE A 825 -12.11 -14.26 6.00
N THR A 826 -12.72 -14.39 4.81
CA THR A 826 -14.16 -14.27 4.63
C THR A 826 -14.91 -15.39 5.36
N ALA A 827 -14.49 -16.65 5.16
CA ALA A 827 -15.09 -17.79 5.84
C ALA A 827 -14.91 -17.70 7.37
N TYR A 828 -13.71 -17.34 7.83
CA TYR A 828 -13.38 -17.18 9.25
C TYR A 828 -14.24 -16.10 9.92
N ASN A 829 -14.29 -14.89 9.35
CA ASN A 829 -15.00 -13.76 9.97
C ASN A 829 -16.51 -13.99 9.99
N HIS A 830 -17.10 -14.52 8.93
CA HIS A 830 -18.54 -14.81 8.93
C HIS A 830 -18.91 -15.98 9.84
N ALA A 831 -18.11 -17.07 9.87
CA ALA A 831 -18.36 -18.18 10.78
C ALA A 831 -18.27 -17.73 12.24
N ARG A 832 -17.22 -16.98 12.58
CA ARG A 832 -17.04 -16.42 13.92
C ARG A 832 -18.21 -15.54 14.33
N TYR A 833 -18.69 -14.68 13.43
CA TYR A 833 -19.86 -13.86 13.70
C TYR A 833 -21.09 -14.69 14.05
N PHE A 834 -21.41 -15.70 13.24
CA PHE A 834 -22.58 -16.55 13.46
C PHE A 834 -22.47 -17.34 14.76
N ILE A 835 -21.26 -17.70 15.14
CA ILE A 835 -20.95 -18.34 16.43
C ILE A 835 -21.18 -17.38 17.61
N GLU A 836 -20.64 -16.17 17.53
CA GLU A 836 -20.64 -15.21 18.66
C GLU A 836 -22.00 -14.52 18.84
N THR A 837 -22.70 -14.23 17.74
CA THR A 837 -23.94 -13.44 17.77
C THR A 837 -25.22 -14.26 17.56
N ASP A 838 -25.11 -15.48 17.02
CA ASP A 838 -26.24 -16.32 16.58
C ASP A 838 -27.26 -15.58 15.67
N ASP A 839 -26.83 -14.49 15.02
CA ASP A 839 -27.62 -13.75 14.04
C ASP A 839 -27.51 -14.40 12.65
N LEU A 840 -28.45 -15.32 12.40
CA LEU A 840 -28.65 -15.99 11.11
C LEU A 840 -29.83 -15.39 10.32
N SER A 841 -30.09 -14.09 10.50
CA SER A 841 -31.19 -13.39 9.82
C SER A 841 -31.05 -13.40 8.29
N PHE A 842 -32.19 -13.48 7.60
CA PHE A 842 -32.22 -13.38 6.13
C PHE A 842 -31.88 -11.96 5.66
N GLY A 843 -32.14 -10.93 6.47
CA GLY A 843 -31.74 -9.55 6.20
C GLY A 843 -30.23 -9.42 6.05
N ARG A 844 -29.45 -9.97 6.99
CA ARG A 844 -27.99 -9.99 6.89
C ARG A 844 -27.49 -10.73 5.64
N PHE A 845 -28.11 -11.86 5.30
CA PHE A 845 -27.79 -12.59 4.07
C PHE A 845 -27.92 -11.69 2.83
N CYS A 846 -29.05 -10.99 2.69
CA CYS A 846 -29.31 -10.10 1.57
C CYS A 846 -28.31 -8.94 1.50
N VAL A 847 -28.01 -8.30 2.64
CA VAL A 847 -27.06 -7.19 2.72
C VAL A 847 -25.66 -7.62 2.27
N VAL A 848 -25.15 -8.76 2.76
CA VAL A 848 -23.80 -9.23 2.42
C VAL A 848 -23.70 -9.59 0.94
N ILE A 849 -24.68 -10.34 0.41
CA ILE A 849 -24.71 -10.70 -1.02
C ILE A 849 -24.79 -9.45 -1.90
N PHE A 850 -25.64 -8.49 -1.54
CA PHE A 850 -25.75 -7.22 -2.25
C PHE A 850 -24.41 -6.48 -2.25
N ARG A 851 -23.76 -6.33 -1.10
CA ARG A 851 -22.49 -5.59 -1.01
C ARG A 851 -21.34 -6.25 -1.78
N LEU A 852 -21.28 -7.58 -1.84
CA LEU A 852 -20.22 -8.28 -2.58
C LEU A 852 -20.42 -8.21 -4.10
N ASN A 853 -21.67 -8.17 -4.59
CA ASN A 853 -21.96 -8.37 -6.01
C ASN A 853 -22.55 -7.16 -6.74
N ALA A 854 -23.15 -6.19 -6.04
CA ALA A 854 -23.91 -5.11 -6.68
C ALA A 854 -23.06 -4.32 -7.69
N LEU A 855 -21.82 -3.97 -7.34
CA LEU A 855 -20.92 -3.24 -8.25
C LEU A 855 -20.50 -4.09 -9.44
N SER A 856 -20.14 -5.35 -9.23
CA SER A 856 -19.74 -6.27 -10.31
C SER A 856 -20.88 -6.60 -11.26
N CYS A 857 -22.11 -6.72 -10.74
CA CYS A 857 -23.29 -6.92 -11.58
C CYS A 857 -23.60 -5.66 -12.40
N LEU A 858 -23.56 -4.48 -11.76
CA LEU A 858 -23.76 -3.20 -12.44
C LEU A 858 -22.73 -3.01 -13.57
N LEU A 859 -21.45 -3.22 -13.28
CA LEU A 859 -20.41 -3.08 -14.30
C LEU A 859 -20.48 -4.20 -15.36
N GLY A 860 -20.84 -5.44 -14.99
CA GLY A 860 -21.07 -6.50 -15.99
C GLY A 860 -22.13 -6.10 -17.02
N LEU A 861 -23.23 -5.46 -16.58
CA LEU A 861 -24.28 -4.94 -17.45
C LEU A 861 -23.83 -3.72 -18.26
N VAL A 862 -23.20 -2.72 -17.61
CA VAL A 862 -22.77 -1.48 -18.26
C VAL A 862 -21.64 -1.74 -19.26
N MET A 863 -20.68 -2.58 -18.92
CA MET A 863 -19.50 -2.87 -19.74
C MET A 863 -19.73 -3.99 -20.76
N ALA A 864 -20.89 -4.66 -20.72
CA ALA A 864 -21.21 -5.85 -21.52
C ALA A 864 -20.14 -6.95 -21.41
N VAL A 865 -19.72 -7.26 -20.18
CA VAL A 865 -18.73 -8.31 -19.88
C VAL A 865 -19.36 -9.42 -19.08
N SER A 866 -18.86 -10.65 -19.30
CA SER A 866 -19.15 -11.78 -18.41
C SER A 866 -18.87 -11.42 -16.95
N TRP A 867 -19.79 -11.77 -16.04
CA TRP A 867 -19.57 -11.59 -14.60
C TRP A 867 -18.39 -12.43 -14.08
N THR A 868 -17.99 -13.48 -14.80
CA THR A 868 -16.81 -14.30 -14.47
C THR A 868 -15.49 -13.53 -14.52
N THR A 869 -15.48 -12.37 -15.17
CA THR A 869 -14.37 -11.42 -15.20
C THR A 869 -14.02 -10.90 -13.80
N TYR A 870 -15.00 -10.75 -12.90
CA TYR A 870 -14.79 -10.22 -11.55
C TYR A 870 -14.57 -11.34 -10.52
N HIS A 871 -13.54 -12.15 -10.75
CA HIS A 871 -13.38 -13.45 -10.10
C HIS A 871 -13.46 -13.48 -8.56
N LEU A 872 -12.85 -12.49 -7.89
CA LEU A 872 -12.87 -12.40 -6.44
C LEU A 872 -14.29 -12.29 -5.88
N THR A 873 -15.19 -11.56 -6.54
CA THR A 873 -16.53 -11.25 -6.00
C THR A 873 -17.44 -12.46 -5.91
N TYR A 874 -17.49 -13.28 -6.96
CA TYR A 874 -18.29 -14.50 -6.93
C TYR A 874 -17.70 -15.56 -6.02
N LEU A 875 -16.37 -15.63 -5.91
CA LEU A 875 -15.69 -16.57 -5.03
C LEU A 875 -16.01 -16.28 -3.56
N LEU A 876 -15.92 -15.01 -3.14
CA LEU A 876 -16.32 -14.58 -1.80
C LEU A 876 -17.80 -14.84 -1.52
N SER A 877 -18.65 -14.62 -2.52
CA SER A 877 -20.09 -14.86 -2.41
C SER A 877 -20.41 -16.34 -2.23
N PHE A 878 -19.76 -17.23 -3.00
CA PHE A 878 -19.91 -18.67 -2.85
C PHE A 878 -19.56 -19.11 -1.43
N TRP A 879 -18.39 -18.69 -0.93
CA TRP A 879 -17.94 -19.05 0.42
C TRP A 879 -18.85 -18.50 1.51
N PHE A 880 -19.34 -17.27 1.36
CA PHE A 880 -20.33 -16.70 2.27
C PHE A 880 -21.64 -17.50 2.29
N VAL A 881 -22.19 -17.86 1.13
CA VAL A 881 -23.42 -18.68 1.02
C VAL A 881 -23.20 -20.04 1.69
N LEU A 882 -22.08 -20.69 1.41
CA LEU A 882 -21.73 -21.97 2.01
C LEU A 882 -21.64 -21.87 3.53
N THR A 883 -20.96 -20.85 4.06
CA THR A 883 -20.90 -20.59 5.51
C THR A 883 -22.31 -20.34 6.08
N TYR A 884 -23.11 -19.48 5.46
CA TYR A 884 -24.45 -19.15 5.94
C TYR A 884 -25.38 -20.37 5.97
N VAL A 885 -25.48 -21.11 4.85
CA VAL A 885 -26.30 -22.32 4.75
C VAL A 885 -25.81 -23.38 5.73
N GLY A 886 -24.49 -23.56 5.79
CA GLY A 886 -23.82 -24.38 6.79
C GLY A 886 -24.36 -24.07 8.17
N PHE A 887 -24.17 -22.85 8.70
CA PHE A 887 -24.64 -22.52 10.05
C PHE A 887 -26.17 -22.51 10.21
N ARG A 888 -26.96 -22.23 9.16
CA ARG A 888 -28.42 -22.14 9.22
C ARG A 888 -29.12 -23.49 9.39
N ILE A 889 -28.68 -24.52 8.67
CA ILE A 889 -29.27 -25.88 8.73
C ILE A 889 -29.07 -26.45 10.13
N LEU A 890 -30.12 -26.97 10.78
CA LEU A 890 -30.02 -27.50 12.16
C LEU A 890 -29.38 -26.52 13.16
N ARG A 891 -29.80 -25.25 13.17
CA ARG A 891 -29.25 -24.17 14.03
C ARG A 891 -29.02 -24.57 15.49
N ARG A 892 -29.93 -25.34 16.09
CA ARG A 892 -29.82 -25.81 17.50
C ARG A 892 -28.56 -26.64 17.75
N ALA A 893 -28.08 -27.37 16.75
CA ALA A 893 -26.87 -28.18 16.84
C ALA A 893 -25.57 -27.36 16.90
N ASN A 894 -25.60 -26.06 16.58
CA ASN A 894 -24.42 -25.19 16.64
C ASN A 894 -23.96 -24.89 18.08
N GLN A 895 -24.85 -25.03 19.06
CA GLN A 895 -24.55 -24.74 20.47
C GLN A 895 -23.67 -25.83 21.11
N THR A 896 -23.71 -27.04 20.58
CA THR A 896 -22.93 -28.16 21.09
C THR A 896 -21.68 -28.36 20.23
N PRO A 897 -20.46 -28.29 20.80
CA PRO A 897 -19.23 -28.35 20.01
C PRO A 897 -19.12 -29.66 19.22
N ARG A 898 -19.50 -30.81 19.79
CA ARG A 898 -19.44 -32.10 19.06
C ARG A 898 -20.28 -32.09 17.79
N PHE A 899 -21.53 -31.63 17.88
CA PHE A 899 -22.42 -31.54 16.72
C PHE A 899 -21.97 -30.46 15.72
N LEU A 900 -21.41 -29.34 16.18
CA LEU A 900 -20.83 -28.33 15.31
C LEU A 900 -19.65 -28.88 14.48
N HIS A 901 -18.73 -29.64 15.09
CA HIS A 901 -17.63 -30.28 14.37
C HIS A 901 -18.13 -31.31 13.34
N SER A 902 -19.09 -32.17 13.72
CA SER A 902 -19.69 -33.14 12.79
C SER A 902 -20.35 -32.44 11.60
N LYS A 903 -21.02 -31.31 11.84
CA LYS A 903 -21.66 -30.51 10.82
C LYS A 903 -20.66 -29.83 9.88
N LEU A 904 -19.55 -29.30 10.41
CA LEU A 904 -18.46 -28.79 9.59
C LEU A 904 -17.82 -29.88 8.72
N PHE A 905 -17.68 -31.09 9.23
CA PHE A 905 -17.20 -32.23 8.46
C PHE A 905 -18.17 -32.57 7.29
N LEU A 906 -19.48 -32.55 7.53
CA LEU A 906 -20.48 -32.71 6.48
C LEU A 906 -20.44 -31.56 5.45
N VAL A 907 -20.27 -30.31 5.89
CA VAL A 907 -20.07 -29.16 4.99
C VAL A 907 -18.80 -29.34 4.15
N ALA A 908 -17.71 -29.84 4.73
CA ALA A 908 -16.48 -30.14 4.00
C ALA A 908 -16.69 -31.21 2.92
N LEU A 909 -17.36 -32.32 3.24
CA LEU A 909 -17.72 -33.37 2.28
C LEU A 909 -18.62 -32.83 1.17
N ALA A 910 -19.65 -32.04 1.53
CA ALA A 910 -20.53 -31.41 0.56
C ALA A 910 -19.76 -30.45 -0.36
N THR A 911 -18.83 -29.66 0.17
CA THR A 911 -18.04 -28.72 -0.62
C THR A 911 -17.12 -29.46 -1.60
N LEU A 912 -16.48 -30.56 -1.17
CA LEU A 912 -15.66 -31.39 -2.06
C LEU A 912 -16.49 -31.99 -3.19
N TYR A 913 -17.70 -32.46 -2.90
CA TYR A 913 -18.65 -32.94 -3.88
C TYR A 913 -19.05 -31.84 -4.88
N LEU A 914 -19.45 -30.66 -4.39
CA LEU A 914 -19.87 -29.52 -5.22
C LEU A 914 -18.73 -28.95 -6.07
N ALA A 915 -17.48 -29.03 -5.62
CA ALA A 915 -16.31 -28.58 -6.37
C ALA A 915 -15.94 -29.52 -7.53
N HIS A 916 -16.24 -30.82 -7.41
CA HIS A 916 -15.88 -31.84 -8.40
C HIS A 916 -17.02 -32.20 -9.35
N ASP A 917 -18.29 -32.07 -8.95
CA ASP A 917 -19.43 -32.41 -9.81
C ASP A 917 -19.75 -31.29 -10.83
N PRO A 918 -19.59 -31.53 -12.15
CA PRO A 918 -19.90 -30.53 -13.17
C PRO A 918 -21.41 -30.22 -13.27
N ARG A 919 -22.30 -31.17 -12.93
CA ARG A 919 -23.74 -31.03 -13.15
C ARG A 919 -24.37 -29.92 -12.32
N PHE A 920 -23.94 -29.80 -11.07
CA PHE A 920 -24.44 -28.78 -10.14
C PHE A 920 -24.10 -27.36 -10.61
N MET A 921 -22.86 -27.12 -11.04
CA MET A 921 -22.43 -25.81 -11.53
C MET A 921 -23.16 -25.43 -12.82
N THR A 922 -23.42 -26.41 -13.69
CA THR A 922 -24.24 -26.20 -14.88
C THR A 922 -25.68 -25.84 -14.55
N TYR A 923 -26.29 -26.46 -13.54
CA TYR A 923 -27.63 -26.09 -13.09
C TYR A 923 -27.69 -24.66 -12.55
N ILE A 924 -26.75 -24.27 -11.68
CA ILE A 924 -26.66 -22.89 -11.15
C ILE A 924 -26.43 -21.89 -12.26
N GLY A 925 -25.51 -22.18 -13.19
CA GLY A 925 -25.22 -21.32 -14.33
C GLY A 925 -26.47 -21.03 -15.16
N HIS A 926 -27.24 -22.07 -15.50
CA HIS A 926 -28.51 -21.91 -16.22
C HIS A 926 -29.57 -21.14 -15.42
N ALA A 927 -29.67 -21.37 -14.10
CA ALA A 927 -30.59 -20.65 -13.25
C ALA A 927 -30.27 -19.14 -13.17
N LEU A 928 -28.98 -18.81 -13.03
CA LEU A 928 -28.51 -17.42 -13.01
C LEU A 928 -28.70 -16.73 -14.36
N GLN A 929 -28.41 -17.43 -15.46
CA GLN A 929 -28.60 -16.90 -16.81
C GLN A 929 -30.08 -16.63 -17.14
N LYS A 930 -31.01 -17.34 -16.51
CA LYS A 930 -32.46 -17.02 -16.58
C LYS A 930 -32.83 -15.79 -15.77
N MET A 931 -32.19 -15.56 -14.62
CA MET A 931 -32.49 -14.42 -13.75
C MET A 931 -31.87 -13.11 -14.22
N ALA A 932 -30.71 -13.15 -14.89
CA ALA A 932 -30.07 -11.98 -15.47
C ALA A 932 -29.42 -12.33 -16.82
N PRO A 933 -29.50 -11.43 -17.83
CA PRO A 933 -28.90 -11.63 -19.16
C PRO A 933 -27.38 -11.42 -19.12
N ILE A 934 -26.69 -12.13 -18.24
CA ILE A 934 -25.25 -12.07 -18.01
C ILE A 934 -24.65 -13.37 -18.55
N VAL A 935 -23.51 -13.27 -19.24
CA VAL A 935 -22.77 -14.44 -19.75
C VAL A 935 -22.05 -15.11 -18.58
N TYR A 936 -22.15 -16.44 -18.47
CA TYR A 936 -21.54 -17.25 -17.41
C TYR A 936 -20.67 -18.36 -18.01
N ASP A 937 -19.36 -18.32 -17.73
CA ASP A 937 -18.44 -19.43 -18.02
C ASP A 937 -18.41 -20.41 -16.83
N GLN A 938 -19.15 -21.50 -16.96
CA GLN A 938 -19.35 -22.49 -15.91
C GLN A 938 -18.09 -23.31 -15.62
N GLU A 939 -17.30 -23.62 -16.65
CA GLU A 939 -16.10 -24.44 -16.51
C GLU A 939 -15.01 -23.66 -15.77
N LEU A 940 -14.84 -22.39 -16.13
CA LEU A 940 -13.88 -21.49 -15.48
C LEU A 940 -14.21 -21.29 -14.00
N ILE A 941 -15.48 -21.03 -13.66
CA ILE A 941 -15.91 -20.87 -12.25
C ILE A 941 -15.60 -22.16 -11.46
N ARG A 942 -15.93 -23.33 -12.01
CA ARG A 942 -15.69 -24.61 -11.35
C ARG A 942 -14.21 -24.85 -11.08
N LYS A 943 -13.35 -24.65 -12.08
CA LYS A 943 -11.89 -24.79 -11.94
C LYS A 943 -11.35 -23.87 -10.84
N GLN A 944 -11.78 -22.60 -10.83
CA GLN A 944 -11.31 -21.64 -9.84
C GLN A 944 -11.81 -21.95 -8.42
N LEU A 945 -13.06 -22.40 -8.29
CA LEU A 945 -13.61 -22.76 -6.98
C LEU A 945 -12.90 -23.99 -6.39
N ALA A 946 -12.61 -24.99 -7.23
CA ALA A 946 -11.94 -26.22 -6.78
C ALA A 946 -10.58 -25.91 -6.13
N LEU A 947 -9.82 -24.96 -6.69
CA LEU A 947 -8.49 -24.56 -6.20
C LEU A 947 -8.52 -23.94 -4.79
N ASP A 948 -9.59 -23.22 -4.43
CA ASP A 948 -9.71 -22.53 -3.14
C ASP A 948 -10.54 -23.31 -2.09
N THR A 949 -10.83 -24.59 -2.33
CA THR A 949 -11.64 -25.45 -1.45
C THR A 949 -11.08 -25.53 -0.02
N PHE A 950 -9.79 -25.86 0.13
CA PHE A 950 -9.20 -26.07 1.46
C PHE A 950 -9.03 -24.78 2.27
N PRO A 951 -8.58 -23.64 1.70
CA PRO A 951 -8.48 -22.37 2.43
C PRO A 951 -9.81 -21.91 3.07
N GLY A 952 -10.92 -22.01 2.36
CA GLY A 952 -12.23 -21.63 2.90
C GLY A 952 -12.68 -22.54 4.04
N LEU A 953 -12.49 -23.85 3.91
CA LEU A 953 -12.75 -24.80 5.00
C LEU A 953 -11.84 -24.53 6.21
N ALA A 954 -10.55 -24.26 6.01
CA ALA A 954 -9.63 -23.93 7.09
C ALA A 954 -10.09 -22.69 7.89
N GLY A 955 -10.70 -21.70 7.22
CA GLY A 955 -11.30 -20.53 7.88
C GLY A 955 -12.46 -20.90 8.81
N LEU A 956 -13.36 -21.79 8.36
CA LEU A 956 -14.48 -22.30 9.17
C LEU A 956 -14.01 -23.03 10.43
N TRP A 957 -13.02 -23.93 10.26
CA TRP A 957 -12.45 -24.69 11.37
C TRP A 957 -11.70 -23.78 12.35
N ALA A 958 -10.92 -22.82 11.86
CA ALA A 958 -10.21 -21.85 12.70
C ALA A 958 -11.16 -21.03 13.60
N ALA A 959 -12.34 -20.65 13.08
CA ALA A 959 -13.37 -19.95 13.86
C ALA A 959 -13.90 -20.81 15.03
N CYS A 960 -14.14 -22.10 14.79
CA CYS A 960 -14.65 -23.01 15.82
C CYS A 960 -13.60 -23.32 16.90
N TYR A 961 -12.34 -23.52 16.52
CA TYR A 961 -11.25 -23.74 17.48
C TYR A 961 -11.00 -22.50 18.36
N ALA A 962 -11.16 -21.28 17.81
CA ALA A 962 -11.05 -20.04 18.59
C ALA A 962 -12.15 -19.89 19.65
N GLN A 963 -13.29 -20.58 19.50
CA GLN A 963 -14.38 -20.61 20.48
C GLN A 963 -14.15 -21.65 21.60
N GLY A 964 -13.57 -22.82 21.28
CA GLY A 964 -13.34 -23.88 22.27
C GLY A 964 -12.45 -23.46 23.45
N SER A 965 -11.53 -22.52 23.24
CA SER A 965 -10.65 -21.97 24.26
C SER A 965 -11.31 -20.94 25.20
N THR A 966 -12.41 -20.31 24.79
CA THR A 966 -13.14 -19.33 25.61
C THR A 966 -14.20 -19.99 26.51
N ILE A 967 -14.83 -21.07 26.05
CA ILE A 967 -15.85 -21.81 26.82
C ILE A 967 -15.21 -22.59 27.99
N SER A 968 -14.00 -23.14 27.81
CA SER A 968 -13.31 -23.91 28.86
C SER A 968 -12.94 -23.08 30.10
N GLU A 969 -12.71 -21.77 29.99
CA GLU A 969 -12.42 -20.90 31.15
C GLU A 969 -13.69 -20.46 31.89
N SER A 970 -14.83 -20.33 31.19
CA SER A 970 -16.10 -19.92 31.82
C SER A 970 -16.71 -20.98 32.74
N THR A 971 -16.39 -22.27 32.52
CA THR A 971 -16.92 -23.38 33.33
C THR A 971 -16.13 -23.57 34.63
N VAL A 972 -14.92 -23.01 34.74
CA VAL A 972 -14.06 -23.14 35.95
C VAL A 972 -14.36 -22.07 37.00
N ASN A 973 -14.96 -20.94 36.62
CA ASN A 973 -15.22 -19.81 37.53
C ASN A 973 -16.69 -19.67 37.98
N GLY A 974 -17.58 -20.56 37.56
CA GLY A 974 -18.99 -20.56 37.96
C GLY A 974 -19.23 -21.28 39.28
N HIS A 975 -19.02 -20.62 40.43
CA HIS A 975 -19.61 -21.07 41.70
C HIS A 975 -21.13 -20.91 41.64
N ALA A 976 -21.84 -21.96 41.20
CA ALA A 976 -23.29 -22.03 41.31
C ALA A 976 -23.69 -22.26 42.78
N ARG A 977 -24.35 -21.25 43.35
CA ARG A 977 -24.95 -21.25 44.69
C ARG A 977 -26.37 -21.83 44.60
N TYR A 978 -26.58 -23.10 45.01
CA TYR A 978 -27.90 -23.68 45.41
C TYR A 978 -27.70 -24.86 46.39
N PRO A 979 -28.69 -25.18 47.26
CA PRO A 979 -28.51 -25.89 48.53
C PRO A 979 -28.50 -27.43 48.39
N PRO A 980 -28.07 -28.18 49.42
CA PRO A 980 -27.90 -29.62 49.32
C PRO A 980 -29.21 -30.35 49.66
N GLN A 981 -29.63 -31.26 48.78
CA GLN A 981 -30.45 -32.41 49.16
C GLN A 981 -29.89 -33.68 48.53
N ALA A 982 -29.84 -34.72 49.37
CA ALA A 982 -29.23 -36.01 49.15
C ALA A 982 -30.02 -36.89 48.17
N SER A 983 -29.32 -37.76 47.43
CA SER A 983 -29.53 -39.23 47.47
C SER A 983 -28.68 -39.96 46.43
N SER A 984 -27.93 -40.95 46.92
CA SER A 984 -27.64 -42.28 46.33
C SER A 984 -27.32 -42.41 44.83
N GLY A 985 -26.04 -42.69 44.56
CA GLY A 985 -25.59 -43.93 43.91
C GLY A 985 -26.09 -44.27 42.51
N GLU A 986 -25.26 -44.01 41.50
CA GLU A 986 -25.18 -44.91 40.34
C GLU A 986 -23.81 -44.83 39.65
N LYS A 987 -23.16 -46.00 39.52
CA LYS A 987 -21.91 -46.21 38.79
C LYS A 987 -22.15 -45.96 37.29
N ARG A 988 -21.41 -45.03 36.67
CA ARG A 988 -21.26 -45.00 35.21
C ARG A 988 -19.83 -44.67 34.75
N SER A 989 -19.25 -45.72 34.16
CA SER A 989 -18.14 -45.84 33.21
C SER A 989 -16.89 -44.95 33.34
N LEU A 990 -15.81 -45.63 33.72
CA LEU A 990 -14.43 -45.34 33.32
C LEU A 990 -14.32 -45.20 31.78
N MET A 991 -14.37 -43.98 31.24
CA MET A 991 -13.71 -43.64 29.95
C MET A 991 -13.64 -42.14 29.61
N ASP A 992 -13.85 -41.24 30.57
CA ASP A 992 -13.70 -39.80 30.35
C ASP A 992 -12.64 -39.22 31.30
N GLN A 993 -11.36 -39.41 30.96
CA GLN A 993 -10.20 -38.59 31.40
C GLN A 993 -8.95 -39.12 30.68
N PRO A 994 -8.37 -38.35 29.75
CA PRO A 994 -7.27 -37.49 30.19
C PRO A 994 -7.14 -36.22 29.34
N LEU A 995 -7.64 -35.07 29.79
CA LEU A 995 -7.18 -33.76 29.26
C LEU A 995 -7.46 -32.54 30.15
N ASN A 996 -7.98 -32.74 31.36
CA ASN A 996 -8.34 -31.63 32.27
C ASN A 996 -7.30 -31.35 33.38
N HIS A 997 -6.09 -31.92 33.30
CA HIS A 997 -5.00 -31.63 34.24
C HIS A 997 -3.81 -30.88 33.64
N VAL A 998 -3.97 -30.21 32.50
CA VAL A 998 -2.94 -29.32 31.98
C VAL A 998 -3.24 -27.89 32.43
N GLY A 999 -2.67 -27.51 33.58
CA GLY A 999 -2.38 -26.11 33.87
C GLY A 999 -1.55 -25.49 32.74
N PRO A 1000 -1.32 -24.16 32.70
CA PRO A 1000 -0.77 -23.47 31.53
C PRO A 1000 0.70 -23.85 31.31
N THR A 1001 0.95 -25.00 30.69
CA THR A 1001 2.27 -25.44 30.29
C THR A 1001 2.59 -24.80 28.94
N LEU A 1002 3.59 -23.92 28.96
CA LEU A 1002 4.22 -23.27 27.82
C LEU A 1002 4.64 -24.15 26.59
N PRO A 1003 4.89 -25.48 26.64
CA PRO A 1003 5.37 -26.23 25.47
C PRO A 1003 4.45 -26.24 24.25
N TRP A 1004 3.14 -26.51 24.37
CA TRP A 1004 2.29 -26.73 23.19
C TRP A 1004 2.12 -25.49 22.32
N GLN A 1005 2.02 -24.30 22.94
CA GLN A 1005 1.94 -23.04 22.20
C GLN A 1005 3.25 -22.72 21.49
N ASN A 1006 4.39 -23.07 22.09
CA ASN A 1006 5.70 -22.89 21.46
C ASN A 1006 5.92 -23.91 20.33
N ILE A 1007 5.45 -25.15 20.48
CA ILE A 1007 5.46 -26.18 19.44
C ILE A 1007 4.61 -25.72 18.24
N LEU A 1008 3.39 -25.24 18.48
CA LEU A 1008 2.52 -24.68 17.42
C LEU A 1008 3.16 -23.50 16.70
N ARG A 1009 3.87 -22.62 17.41
CA ARG A 1009 4.60 -21.48 16.81
C ARG A 1009 5.78 -21.95 15.95
N ILE A 1010 6.61 -22.86 16.47
CA ILE A 1010 7.77 -23.41 15.75
C ILE A 1010 7.28 -24.17 14.52
N PHE A 1011 6.24 -24.99 14.66
CA PHE A 1011 5.65 -25.72 13.54
C PHE A 1011 5.05 -24.78 12.48
N SER A 1012 4.32 -23.73 12.89
CA SER A 1012 3.79 -22.72 11.96
C SER A 1012 4.90 -21.94 11.25
N ALA A 1013 5.98 -21.60 11.96
CA ALA A 1013 7.15 -20.92 11.38
C ALA A 1013 7.89 -21.83 10.39
N LEU A 1014 8.16 -23.08 10.78
CA LEU A 1014 8.81 -24.08 9.93
C LEU A 1014 7.95 -24.38 8.69
N SER A 1015 6.64 -24.53 8.88
CA SER A 1015 5.65 -24.69 7.80
C SER A 1015 5.72 -23.50 6.84
N LEU A 1016 5.65 -22.27 7.33
CA LEU A 1016 5.73 -21.07 6.49
C LEU A 1016 7.07 -21.00 5.72
N VAL A 1017 8.18 -21.35 6.35
CA VAL A 1017 9.52 -21.37 5.71
C VAL A 1017 9.61 -22.45 4.64
N VAL A 1018 9.17 -23.68 4.93
CA VAL A 1018 9.14 -24.79 3.94
C VAL A 1018 8.24 -24.44 2.76
N PHE A 1019 7.17 -23.70 3.00
CA PHE A 1019 6.26 -23.27 1.94
C PHE A 1019 6.77 -22.10 1.11
N LEU A 1020 7.40 -21.10 1.73
CA LEU A 1020 8.11 -20.04 1.00
C LEU A 1020 9.28 -20.61 0.20
N TRP A 1021 9.94 -21.64 0.72
CA TRP A 1021 11.01 -22.36 0.01
C TRP A 1021 10.49 -23.19 -1.17
N SER A 1022 9.36 -23.89 -1.03
CA SER A 1022 8.71 -24.60 -2.15
C SER A 1022 8.11 -23.65 -3.19
N TYR A 1023 7.85 -22.39 -2.84
CA TYR A 1023 7.48 -21.31 -3.75
C TYR A 1023 8.60 -20.87 -4.70
N ILE A 1024 9.85 -21.08 -4.27
CA ILE A 1024 11.07 -20.73 -4.99
C ILE A 1024 11.62 -21.97 -5.74
N ARG A 1025 10.95 -23.13 -5.65
CA ARG A 1025 11.42 -24.33 -6.36
C ARG A 1025 11.41 -24.10 -7.87
N PRO A 1026 12.56 -24.32 -8.55
CA PRO A 1026 12.67 -24.20 -10.00
C PRO A 1026 12.05 -25.38 -10.78
N GLU A 1027 11.44 -26.36 -10.12
CA GLU A 1027 10.87 -27.57 -10.77
C GLU A 1027 9.44 -27.39 -11.29
N CYS A 1028 8.72 -26.32 -10.90
CA CYS A 1028 7.42 -26.00 -11.49
C CYS A 1028 7.64 -25.20 -12.78
N ASN A 1029 7.41 -25.84 -13.92
CA ASN A 1029 7.56 -25.19 -15.24
C ASN A 1029 6.20 -24.75 -15.82
N THR A 1030 5.08 -25.31 -15.34
CA THR A 1030 3.75 -25.02 -15.87
C THR A 1030 2.77 -24.55 -14.78
N ARG A 1031 1.72 -23.82 -15.19
CA ARG A 1031 0.64 -23.40 -14.27
C ARG A 1031 -0.14 -24.59 -13.72
N GLU A 1032 -0.29 -25.67 -14.48
CA GLU A 1032 -1.02 -26.86 -14.06
C GLU A 1032 -0.32 -27.59 -12.91
N ASP A 1033 1.01 -27.67 -12.97
CA ASP A 1033 1.81 -28.26 -11.89
C ASP A 1033 1.65 -27.45 -10.60
N TYR A 1034 1.65 -26.12 -10.73
CA TYR A 1034 1.41 -25.23 -9.59
C TYR A 1034 0.00 -25.37 -9.02
N ASP A 1035 -1.04 -25.45 -9.86
CA ASP A 1035 -2.42 -25.59 -9.41
C ASP A 1035 -2.62 -26.84 -8.52
N ARG A 1036 -1.95 -27.96 -8.85
CA ARG A 1036 -1.93 -29.18 -8.01
C ARG A 1036 -1.22 -28.95 -6.68
N LEU A 1037 -0.12 -28.21 -6.68
CA LEU A 1037 0.64 -27.86 -5.47
C LEU A 1037 -0.18 -26.92 -4.56
N HIS A 1038 -0.79 -25.90 -5.15
CA HIS A 1038 -1.60 -24.89 -4.50
C HIS A 1038 -2.77 -25.52 -3.75
N LEU A 1039 -3.51 -26.42 -4.41
CA LEU A 1039 -4.63 -27.14 -3.80
C LEU A 1039 -4.23 -27.86 -2.50
N ARG A 1040 -3.02 -28.43 -2.43
CA ARG A 1040 -2.54 -29.18 -1.25
C ARG A 1040 -2.04 -28.27 -0.12
N PHE A 1041 -1.42 -27.15 -0.46
CA PHE A 1041 -0.61 -26.40 0.50
C PHE A 1041 -1.09 -24.98 0.82
N ALA A 1042 -2.05 -24.43 0.07
CA ALA A 1042 -2.57 -23.09 0.32
C ALA A 1042 -3.15 -22.94 1.75
N ALA A 1043 -3.98 -23.89 2.19
CA ALA A 1043 -4.60 -23.83 3.52
C ALA A 1043 -3.58 -23.84 4.68
N PRO A 1044 -2.60 -24.77 4.73
CA PRO A 1044 -1.52 -24.74 5.72
C PRO A 1044 -0.77 -23.40 5.76
N VAL A 1045 -0.43 -22.81 4.60
CA VAL A 1045 0.30 -21.53 4.54
C VAL A 1045 -0.50 -20.39 5.18
N VAL A 1046 -1.75 -20.26 4.76
CA VAL A 1046 -2.65 -19.19 5.24
C VAL A 1046 -2.90 -19.32 6.73
N LEU A 1047 -3.10 -20.55 7.22
CA LEU A 1047 -3.29 -20.82 8.65
C LEU A 1047 -2.02 -20.53 9.47
N SER A 1048 -0.85 -20.95 8.99
CA SER A 1048 0.44 -20.67 9.62
C SER A 1048 0.69 -19.17 9.76
N PHE A 1049 0.38 -18.38 8.72
CA PHE A 1049 0.46 -16.91 8.79
C PHE A 1049 -0.50 -16.35 9.84
N ALA A 1050 -1.77 -16.78 9.85
CA ALA A 1050 -2.77 -16.29 10.81
C ALA A 1050 -2.36 -16.59 12.27
N VAL A 1051 -1.83 -17.79 12.54
CA VAL A 1051 -1.33 -18.18 13.87
C VAL A 1051 -0.10 -17.35 14.27
N LEU A 1052 0.90 -17.22 13.39
CA LEU A 1052 2.10 -16.45 13.68
C LEU A 1052 1.79 -14.98 13.95
N ARG A 1053 0.97 -14.34 13.11
CA ARG A 1053 0.58 -12.92 13.21
C ARG A 1053 -0.17 -12.60 14.52
N THR A 1054 -0.80 -13.59 15.12
CA THR A 1054 -1.63 -13.45 16.33
C THR A 1054 -0.97 -14.02 17.58
N SER A 1055 0.13 -14.78 17.43
CA SER A 1055 0.81 -15.49 18.53
C SER A 1055 1.54 -14.57 19.52
N HIS A 1056 2.10 -13.46 19.05
CA HIS A 1056 2.88 -12.53 19.87
C HIS A 1056 2.05 -11.31 20.31
N ARG A 1057 2.16 -10.90 21.58
CA ARG A 1057 1.40 -9.77 22.14
C ARG A 1057 1.61 -8.49 21.34
N THR A 1058 2.86 -8.14 21.03
CA THR A 1058 3.17 -6.95 20.22
C THR A 1058 2.56 -7.02 18.82
N LEU A 1059 2.65 -8.16 18.13
CA LEU A 1059 2.07 -8.30 16.80
C LEU A 1059 0.55 -8.13 16.86
N ARG A 1060 -0.14 -8.73 17.83
CA ARG A 1060 -1.61 -8.63 17.93
C ARG A 1060 -2.15 -7.20 18.09
N HIS A 1061 -1.38 -6.32 18.72
CA HIS A 1061 -1.83 -4.96 19.01
C HIS A 1061 -1.23 -3.90 18.07
N VAL A 1062 -0.22 -4.24 17.28
CA VAL A 1062 0.40 -3.31 16.32
C VAL A 1062 -0.07 -3.63 14.91
N TYR A 1063 -0.48 -2.61 14.17
CA TYR A 1063 -0.95 -2.74 12.79
C TYR A 1063 -0.56 -1.54 11.92
N PHE A 1064 -0.57 -1.75 10.61
CA PHE A 1064 -0.33 -0.67 9.64
C PHE A 1064 -1.66 -0.02 9.23
N ALA A 1065 -1.82 1.28 9.51
CA ALA A 1065 -3.10 1.96 9.33
C ALA A 1065 -3.50 2.17 7.87
N VAL A 1066 -2.54 2.36 6.96
CA VAL A 1066 -2.84 2.57 5.53
C VAL A 1066 -3.32 1.28 4.85
N PRO A 1067 -2.61 0.14 4.96
CA PRO A 1067 -3.15 -1.15 4.51
C PRO A 1067 -4.50 -1.46 5.17
N ALA A 1068 -4.64 -1.25 6.49
CA ALA A 1068 -5.91 -1.48 7.18
C ALA A 1068 -7.07 -0.61 6.64
N PHE A 1069 -6.78 0.60 6.18
CA PHE A 1069 -7.77 1.47 5.53
C PHE A 1069 -8.17 0.94 4.15
N LEU A 1070 -7.19 0.56 3.32
CA LEU A 1070 -7.41 0.04 1.97
C LEU A 1070 -8.18 -1.29 1.99
N GLY A 1071 -7.93 -2.13 3.00
CA GLY A 1071 -8.65 -3.40 3.18
C GLY A 1071 -10.17 -3.24 3.29
N ARG A 1072 -10.67 -2.09 3.79
CA ARG A 1072 -12.11 -1.88 4.00
C ARG A 1072 -12.96 -1.81 2.74
N PHE A 1073 -12.37 -1.43 1.62
CA PHE A 1073 -13.05 -1.31 0.32
C PHE A 1073 -12.29 -2.08 -0.78
N ALA A 1074 -11.54 -3.11 -0.38
CA ALA A 1074 -10.70 -3.91 -1.27
C ALA A 1074 -11.50 -4.59 -2.40
N VAL A 1075 -12.77 -4.92 -2.15
CA VAL A 1075 -13.65 -5.54 -3.17
C VAL A 1075 -14.02 -4.50 -4.24
N GLU A 1076 -14.46 -3.32 -3.83
CA GLU A 1076 -14.84 -2.24 -4.75
C GLU A 1076 -13.65 -1.78 -5.59
N SER A 1077 -12.47 -1.60 -4.98
CA SER A 1077 -11.26 -1.26 -5.72
C SER A 1077 -10.78 -2.41 -6.61
N TYR A 1078 -10.94 -3.67 -6.20
CA TYR A 1078 -10.64 -4.83 -7.04
C TYR A 1078 -11.55 -4.90 -8.28
N VAL A 1079 -12.78 -4.43 -8.20
CA VAL A 1079 -13.68 -4.38 -9.35
C VAL A 1079 -13.34 -3.18 -10.25
N LEU A 1080 -13.14 -2.00 -9.66
CA LEU A 1080 -12.92 -0.75 -10.41
C LEU A 1080 -11.54 -0.65 -11.08
N HIS A 1081 -10.48 -1.27 -10.53
CA HIS A 1081 -9.15 -1.16 -11.12
C HIS A 1081 -9.10 -1.63 -12.58
N ARG A 1082 -9.95 -2.60 -12.95
CA ARG A 1082 -9.99 -3.20 -14.29
C ARG A 1082 -10.44 -2.22 -15.37
N HIS A 1083 -11.09 -1.11 -14.99
CA HIS A 1083 -11.62 -0.10 -15.92
C HIS A 1083 -11.12 1.32 -15.63
N ILE A 1084 -10.44 1.57 -14.50
CA ILE A 1084 -9.87 2.88 -14.14
C ILE A 1084 -8.34 2.90 -14.31
N LEU A 1085 -7.66 1.80 -13.99
CA LEU A 1085 -6.20 1.66 -14.21
C LEU A 1085 -5.89 0.83 -15.45
N LEU A 1086 -6.70 -0.19 -15.70
CA LEU A 1086 -6.56 -1.08 -16.84
C LEU A 1086 -7.60 -0.75 -17.92
N SER A 1087 -7.38 -1.30 -19.11
CA SER A 1087 -8.27 -1.19 -20.26
C SER A 1087 -8.41 -2.55 -20.98
N GLY A 1088 -9.39 -2.66 -21.87
CA GLY A 1088 -9.63 -3.84 -22.70
C GLY A 1088 -9.85 -5.09 -21.88
N ASP A 1089 -10.76 -5.00 -20.90
CA ASP A 1089 -11.03 -6.06 -19.93
C ASP A 1089 -9.77 -6.51 -19.17
N GLY A 1090 -8.89 -5.58 -18.82
CA GLY A 1090 -7.70 -5.86 -18.02
C GLY A 1090 -6.53 -6.44 -18.81
N THR A 1091 -6.55 -6.37 -20.15
CA THR A 1091 -5.42 -6.77 -21.00
C THR A 1091 -4.45 -5.61 -21.24
N GLY A 1092 -4.93 -4.36 -21.26
CA GLY A 1092 -4.13 -3.16 -21.45
C GLY A 1092 -4.10 -2.23 -20.23
N LEU A 1093 -3.40 -1.11 -20.39
CA LEU A 1093 -3.37 0.03 -19.46
C LEU A 1093 -4.25 1.17 -19.97
N LEU A 1094 -4.90 1.88 -19.06
CA LEU A 1094 -5.61 3.12 -19.36
C LEU A 1094 -4.65 4.31 -19.23
N ARG A 1095 -4.70 5.23 -20.20
CA ARG A 1095 -3.88 6.45 -20.25
C ARG A 1095 -4.76 7.67 -20.45
N ILE A 1096 -4.34 8.80 -19.90
CA ILE A 1096 -5.01 10.08 -20.15
C ILE A 1096 -4.56 10.60 -21.52
N GLY A 1097 -3.31 10.32 -21.93
CA GLY A 1097 -2.74 10.63 -23.24
C GLY A 1097 -2.43 12.12 -23.43
N LEU A 1098 -2.00 12.79 -22.37
CA LEU A 1098 -1.47 14.17 -22.42
C LEU A 1098 -0.02 14.20 -22.94
N TRP A 1099 0.70 13.08 -22.80
CA TRP A 1099 2.16 13.02 -22.99
C TRP A 1099 2.59 12.00 -24.06
N THR A 1100 1.67 11.57 -24.93
CA THR A 1100 1.89 10.49 -25.91
C THR A 1100 2.74 10.88 -27.13
N GLU A 1101 2.95 12.18 -27.38
CA GLU A 1101 3.65 12.69 -28.58
C GLU A 1101 5.00 13.36 -28.29
N SER A 1102 5.36 13.55 -27.01
CA SER A 1102 6.64 14.18 -26.65
C SER A 1102 7.77 13.15 -26.65
N GLU A 1103 8.95 13.50 -27.17
CA GLU A 1103 10.19 12.73 -26.97
C GLU A 1103 10.95 13.20 -25.71
N GLY A 1104 11.76 12.34 -25.10
CA GLY A 1104 12.67 12.68 -24.00
C GLY A 1104 12.07 12.60 -22.57
N ILE A 1105 12.74 13.20 -21.59
CA ILE A 1105 12.45 13.09 -20.14
C ILE A 1105 11.01 13.48 -19.78
N VAL A 1106 10.42 14.42 -20.52
CA VAL A 1106 9.05 14.89 -20.33
C VAL A 1106 8.03 13.78 -20.58
N SER A 1107 8.24 12.95 -21.59
CA SER A 1107 7.38 11.79 -21.90
C SER A 1107 7.50 10.71 -20.82
N ALA A 1108 8.73 10.44 -20.37
CA ALA A 1108 9.05 9.46 -19.33
C ALA A 1108 8.47 9.85 -17.96
N LEU A 1109 8.39 11.15 -17.66
CA LEU A 1109 7.69 11.69 -16.49
C LEU A 1109 6.18 11.70 -16.68
N GLY A 1110 5.71 12.03 -17.87
CA GLY A 1110 4.30 12.18 -18.23
C GLY A 1110 3.47 10.93 -17.96
N TRP A 1111 3.90 9.77 -18.48
CA TRP A 1111 3.14 8.53 -18.28
C TRP A 1111 3.05 8.09 -16.82
N ARG A 1112 4.05 8.44 -15.99
CA ARG A 1112 4.08 8.11 -14.56
C ARG A 1112 3.13 9.02 -13.77
N LEU A 1113 3.09 10.31 -14.11
CA LEU A 1113 2.13 11.26 -13.54
C LEU A 1113 0.69 10.88 -13.88
N GLU A 1114 0.42 10.42 -15.12
CA GLU A 1114 -0.89 9.89 -15.48
C GLU A 1114 -1.31 8.71 -14.61
N THR A 1115 -0.39 7.77 -14.34
CA THR A 1115 -0.67 6.63 -13.46
C THR A 1115 -0.98 7.07 -12.03
N VAL A 1116 -0.28 8.08 -11.50
CA VAL A 1116 -0.58 8.66 -10.17
C VAL A 1116 -2.00 9.22 -10.14
N VAL A 1117 -2.35 10.05 -11.13
CA VAL A 1117 -3.67 10.68 -11.24
C VAL A 1117 -4.77 9.63 -11.29
N LEU A 1118 -4.63 8.61 -12.14
CA LEU A 1118 -5.60 7.53 -12.26
C LEU A 1118 -5.69 6.67 -10.98
N THR A 1119 -4.58 6.46 -10.27
CA THR A 1119 -4.61 5.69 -9.00
C THR A 1119 -5.30 6.48 -7.88
N ILE A 1120 -5.07 7.80 -7.80
CA ILE A 1120 -5.80 8.67 -6.85
C ILE A 1120 -7.29 8.63 -7.14
N LEU A 1121 -7.69 8.71 -8.41
CA LEU A 1121 -9.09 8.61 -8.83
C LEU A 1121 -9.68 7.22 -8.54
N LEU A 1122 -8.93 6.13 -8.75
CA LEU A 1122 -9.35 4.78 -8.39
C LEU A 1122 -9.66 4.69 -6.89
N LEU A 1123 -8.73 5.12 -6.03
CA LEU A 1123 -8.93 5.03 -4.58
C LEU A 1123 -10.11 5.89 -4.12
N TRP A 1124 -10.27 7.08 -4.69
CA TRP A 1124 -11.40 7.96 -4.40
C TRP A 1124 -12.73 7.37 -4.86
N ALA A 1125 -12.81 6.91 -6.11
CA ALA A 1125 -14.00 6.28 -6.67
C ALA A 1125 -14.39 5.01 -5.90
N SER A 1126 -13.41 4.20 -5.51
CA SER A 1126 -13.63 2.98 -4.71
C SER A 1126 -14.19 3.29 -3.33
N HIS A 1127 -13.61 4.29 -2.65
CA HIS A 1127 -14.12 4.74 -1.36
C HIS A 1127 -15.55 5.31 -1.47
N LYS A 1128 -15.85 6.06 -2.53
CA LYS A 1128 -17.17 6.62 -2.79
C LYS A 1128 -18.20 5.56 -3.15
N ALA A 1129 -17.84 4.59 -4.00
CA ALA A 1129 -18.68 3.44 -4.32
C ALA A 1129 -18.98 2.62 -3.07
N HIS A 1130 -17.97 2.36 -2.23
CA HIS A 1130 -18.14 1.65 -0.96
C HIS A 1130 -19.16 2.33 -0.04
N CYS A 1131 -19.04 3.64 0.16
CA CYS A 1131 -20.01 4.39 0.97
C CYS A 1131 -21.41 4.38 0.33
N GLY A 1132 -21.50 4.60 -0.99
CA GLY A 1132 -22.77 4.60 -1.71
C GLY A 1132 -23.49 3.26 -1.62
N LEU A 1133 -22.77 2.15 -1.79
CA LEU A 1133 -23.31 0.79 -1.70
C LEU A 1133 -23.79 0.45 -0.30
N ARG A 1134 -23.06 0.87 0.73
CA ARG A 1134 -23.48 0.69 2.12
C ARG A 1134 -24.77 1.46 2.41
N ASP A 1135 -24.84 2.72 2.00
CA ASP A 1135 -26.03 3.55 2.20
C ASP A 1135 -27.24 3.03 1.38
N CYS A 1136 -27.00 2.41 0.21
CA CYS A 1136 -28.04 1.70 -0.55
C CYS A 1136 -28.50 0.42 0.16
N ALA A 1137 -27.59 -0.34 0.76
CA ALA A 1137 -27.92 -1.57 1.47
C ALA A 1137 -28.76 -1.28 2.72
N SER A 1138 -28.42 -0.24 3.49
CA SER A 1138 -29.19 0.18 4.66
C SER A 1138 -30.62 0.59 4.27
N TRP A 1139 -30.79 1.24 3.12
CA TRP A 1139 -32.11 1.60 2.61
C TRP A 1139 -32.91 0.38 2.15
N LEU A 1140 -32.32 -0.53 1.36
CA LEU A 1140 -33.04 -1.67 0.80
C LEU A 1140 -33.46 -2.70 1.86
N PHE A 1141 -32.66 -2.86 2.92
CA PHE A 1141 -32.84 -3.96 3.88
C PHE A 1141 -33.08 -3.50 5.33
N GLY A 1142 -32.96 -2.21 5.66
CA GLY A 1142 -33.32 -1.61 6.96
C GLY A 1142 -32.14 -1.11 7.80
N ASP A 1143 -32.35 -0.02 8.55
CA ASP A 1143 -31.36 0.60 9.45
C ASP A 1143 -31.13 -0.28 10.70
N GLY A 1144 -29.89 -0.76 10.88
CA GLY A 1144 -29.48 -1.58 12.04
C GLY A 1144 -28.81 -2.92 11.70
N LEU A 1145 -28.93 -3.38 10.45
CA LEU A 1145 -28.26 -4.60 9.96
C LEU A 1145 -26.77 -4.37 9.59
N ASP A 1146 -26.36 -3.10 9.49
CA ASP A 1146 -25.06 -2.67 8.97
C ASP A 1146 -23.96 -2.47 10.03
N ALA A 1147 -24.28 -2.55 11.33
CA ALA A 1147 -23.40 -2.18 12.45
C ALA A 1147 -22.12 -3.04 12.61
N GLY A 1148 -21.78 -3.88 11.64
CA GLY A 1148 -20.56 -4.68 11.65
C GLY A 1148 -20.18 -5.24 10.27
N LEU A 1149 -20.48 -4.52 9.19
CA LEU A 1149 -20.19 -4.99 7.84
C LEU A 1149 -19.08 -4.13 7.19
N THR A 1150 -17.82 -4.55 7.30
CA THR A 1150 -16.86 -4.36 6.20
C THR A 1150 -16.85 -5.65 5.35
N PRO A 1151 -16.52 -5.60 4.04
CA PRO A 1151 -16.28 -6.78 3.24
C PRO A 1151 -15.09 -7.57 3.85
N GLY A 1152 -15.41 -8.45 4.79
CA GLY A 1152 -14.44 -9.22 5.57
C GLY A 1152 -14.04 -8.67 6.94
N GLY A 1153 -14.89 -7.94 7.69
CA GLY A 1153 -14.56 -7.61 9.08
C GLY A 1153 -15.74 -7.07 9.91
N ILE A 1154 -15.95 -7.64 11.10
CA ILE A 1154 -16.98 -7.19 12.06
C ILE A 1154 -16.37 -6.27 13.12
N GLU A 1155 -16.99 -5.11 13.30
CA GLU A 1155 -16.75 -4.21 14.44
C GLU A 1155 -17.64 -4.69 15.59
N MET A 1156 -17.04 -5.32 16.61
CA MET A 1156 -17.78 -6.06 17.66
C MET A 1156 -17.63 -5.47 19.07
N ASP A 1157 -17.26 -4.19 19.19
CA ASP A 1157 -17.06 -3.53 20.49
C ASP A 1157 -18.31 -2.73 20.97
N GLN A 1158 -19.47 -2.84 20.30
CA GLN A 1158 -20.71 -2.15 20.73
C GLN A 1158 -21.76 -3.05 21.42
N LEU A 1159 -21.52 -4.35 21.61
CA LEU A 1159 -22.52 -5.26 22.20
C LEU A 1159 -22.42 -5.45 23.72
N GLU A 1160 -21.46 -4.85 24.42
CA GLU A 1160 -21.34 -4.98 25.90
C GLU A 1160 -22.08 -3.89 26.68
N SER A 1161 -22.63 -2.84 26.05
CA SER A 1161 -23.50 -1.88 26.73
C SER A 1161 -24.97 -2.20 26.47
N GLY A 1162 -25.58 -2.98 27.35
CA GLY A 1162 -27.02 -3.21 27.36
C GLY A 1162 -27.77 -1.91 27.67
N THR A 1163 -28.17 -1.16 26.65
CA THR A 1163 -29.22 -0.13 26.76
C THR A 1163 -30.19 -0.26 25.59
N ARG A 1164 -31.38 -0.82 25.89
CA ARG A 1164 -32.57 -0.73 25.04
C ARG A 1164 -32.96 0.73 24.85
N ASN A 1165 -33.35 1.07 23.62
CA ASN A 1165 -34.14 2.24 23.21
C ASN A 1165 -33.60 3.64 23.53
N SER A 1166 -32.91 4.24 22.55
CA SER A 1166 -33.18 5.63 22.14
C SER A 1166 -32.64 5.87 20.71
N GLY A 1167 -33.48 6.44 19.84
CA GLY A 1167 -33.25 6.54 18.41
C GLY A 1167 -31.88 7.10 18.02
N HIS A 1168 -31.05 6.26 17.40
CA HIS A 1168 -29.80 6.66 16.78
C HIS A 1168 -30.03 6.83 15.27
N GLN A 1169 -30.11 8.09 14.81
CA GLN A 1169 -29.96 8.40 13.39
C GLN A 1169 -28.54 8.03 12.94
N VAL A 1170 -28.45 7.08 12.00
CA VAL A 1170 -27.21 6.73 11.31
C VAL A 1170 -26.70 7.98 10.57
N ARG A 1171 -25.52 8.48 10.94
CA ARG A 1171 -24.90 9.63 10.25
C ARG A 1171 -24.31 9.17 8.90
N PRO A 1172 -24.60 9.87 7.78
CA PRO A 1172 -24.01 9.55 6.48
C PRO A 1172 -22.49 9.76 6.46
N CYS A 1173 -21.79 8.88 5.74
CA CYS A 1173 -20.37 9.09 5.42
C CYS A 1173 -20.24 10.21 4.38
N GLY A 1174 -19.95 11.43 4.83
CA GLY A 1174 -19.61 12.56 3.94
C GLY A 1174 -20.32 13.89 4.20
N ALA A 1175 -21.01 14.07 5.33
CA ALA A 1175 -21.51 15.40 5.70
C ALA A 1175 -20.34 16.34 6.06
N SER A 1176 -19.93 17.21 5.13
CA SER A 1176 -19.06 18.35 5.43
C SER A 1176 -19.83 19.37 6.26
N SER A 1177 -19.66 19.35 7.59
CA SER A 1177 -20.15 20.41 8.46
C SER A 1177 -19.16 21.58 8.45
N THR A 1178 -19.23 22.44 7.43
CA THR A 1178 -18.77 23.82 7.60
C THR A 1178 -19.89 24.56 8.33
N ASN A 1179 -19.55 25.21 9.45
CA ASN A 1179 -20.37 26.06 10.31
C ASN A 1179 -21.13 25.38 11.46
N LYS A 1180 -20.40 25.13 12.55
CA LYS A 1180 -20.61 25.78 13.85
C LYS A 1180 -19.37 25.53 14.71
N LEU A 1181 -18.71 26.60 15.15
CA LEU A 1181 -17.71 26.54 16.23
C LEU A 1181 -18.43 26.07 17.50
N PRO A 1182 -18.02 24.94 18.07
CA PRO A 1182 -17.54 24.97 19.44
C PRO A 1182 -16.09 24.50 19.46
N ARG A 1183 -15.22 25.32 20.06
CA ARG A 1183 -13.81 24.99 20.35
C ARG A 1183 -13.77 23.88 21.41
N GLU A 1184 -14.09 22.65 21.04
CA GLU A 1184 -13.75 21.41 21.77
C GLU A 1184 -14.24 20.14 21.03
N SER A 1185 -13.89 19.98 19.75
CA SER A 1185 -14.00 18.65 19.12
C SER A 1185 -13.10 18.47 17.89
N SER A 1186 -11.94 19.12 17.85
CA SER A 1186 -10.96 19.00 16.77
C SER A 1186 -10.23 17.65 16.76
N SER A 1187 -10.75 16.59 17.38
CA SER A 1187 -10.12 15.26 17.47
C SER A 1187 -10.89 14.14 16.77
N ARG A 1188 -12.14 14.37 16.33
CA ARG A 1188 -12.97 13.35 15.65
C ARG A 1188 -12.92 13.45 14.12
N TRP A 1189 -12.90 14.65 13.55
CA TRP A 1189 -12.85 14.85 12.09
C TRP A 1189 -11.55 14.33 11.44
N TRP A 1190 -10.43 14.40 12.17
CA TRP A 1190 -9.12 13.95 11.69
C TRP A 1190 -9.01 12.42 11.57
N ARG A 1191 -9.81 11.63 12.30
CA ARG A 1191 -9.64 10.16 12.35
C ARG A 1191 -10.06 9.43 11.07
N GLN A 1192 -11.02 9.97 10.29
CA GLN A 1192 -11.47 9.35 9.03
C GLN A 1192 -10.71 9.87 7.79
N SER A 1193 -10.32 11.14 7.76
CA SER A 1193 -9.62 11.74 6.61
C SER A 1193 -8.12 11.47 6.57
N TYR A 1194 -7.50 11.21 7.72
CA TYR A 1194 -6.06 10.93 7.88
C TYR A 1194 -5.55 9.71 7.12
N PRO A 1195 -6.17 8.51 7.25
CA PRO A 1195 -5.66 7.33 6.57
C PRO A 1195 -5.88 7.40 5.05
N PHE A 1196 -6.93 8.10 4.58
CA PHE A 1196 -7.13 8.35 3.15
C PHE A 1196 -6.04 9.28 2.60
N ALA A 1197 -5.74 10.39 3.30
CA ALA A 1197 -4.68 11.31 2.89
C ALA A 1197 -3.30 10.63 2.82
N ASN A 1198 -2.98 9.81 3.81
CA ASN A 1198 -1.74 9.04 3.81
C ASN A 1198 -1.73 7.93 2.76
N ALA A 1199 -2.88 7.34 2.41
CA ALA A 1199 -2.99 6.38 1.31
C ALA A 1199 -2.74 7.05 -0.06
N LEU A 1200 -3.28 8.26 -0.27
CA LEU A 1200 -3.01 9.04 -1.49
C LEU A 1200 -1.53 9.45 -1.59
N ALA A 1201 -0.95 9.92 -0.49
CA ALA A 1201 0.47 10.27 -0.44
C ALA A 1201 1.38 9.05 -0.64
N LEU A 1202 1.04 7.91 -0.03
CA LEU A 1202 1.69 6.61 -0.22
C LEU A 1202 1.73 6.25 -1.71
N VAL A 1203 0.56 6.27 -2.36
CA VAL A 1203 0.44 5.92 -3.78
C VAL A 1203 1.22 6.89 -4.67
N ALA A 1204 1.10 8.20 -4.44
CA ALA A 1204 1.84 9.18 -5.22
C ALA A 1204 3.36 8.97 -5.09
N LEU A 1205 3.86 8.73 -3.87
CA LEU A 1205 5.27 8.46 -3.61
C LEU A 1205 5.74 7.12 -4.19
N LEU A 1206 4.90 6.07 -4.16
CA LEU A 1206 5.18 4.78 -4.80
C LEU A 1206 5.49 4.96 -6.28
N TRP A 1207 4.59 5.62 -7.00
CA TRP A 1207 4.74 5.85 -8.44
C TRP A 1207 5.85 6.85 -8.77
N LEU A 1208 6.10 7.85 -7.90
CA LEU A 1208 7.20 8.80 -8.05
C LEU A 1208 8.56 8.18 -7.73
N PHE A 1209 8.70 7.18 -6.86
CA PHE A 1209 10.00 6.56 -6.57
C PHE A 1209 10.46 5.58 -7.64
N ASN A 1210 9.52 4.99 -8.39
CA ASN A 1210 9.84 4.28 -9.64
C ASN A 1210 10.61 5.17 -10.64
N TYR A 1211 10.61 6.50 -10.46
CA TYR A 1211 11.43 7.45 -11.20
C TYR A 1211 12.93 7.25 -10.98
N ALA A 1212 13.36 7.05 -9.73
CA ALA A 1212 14.78 7.11 -9.36
C ALA A 1212 15.56 5.82 -9.67
N ASN A 1213 14.86 4.68 -9.80
CA ASN A 1213 15.48 3.36 -9.95
C ASN A 1213 15.64 2.89 -11.41
N GLN A 1214 15.34 3.74 -12.41
CA GLN A 1214 15.52 3.41 -13.84
C GLN A 1214 16.46 4.39 -14.57
N GLU A 1215 16.90 5.48 -13.93
CA GLU A 1215 18.01 6.32 -14.44
C GLU A 1215 19.39 5.87 -13.91
N ALA A 1216 19.43 4.84 -13.06
CA ALA A 1216 20.61 4.13 -12.59
C ALA A 1216 20.57 2.70 -13.10
#